data_AF-A0AAD3HGE6-F1
#
_entry.id   AF-A0AAD3HGE6-F1
#
_cell.length_a   1.000
_cell.length_b   1.000
_cell.length_c   1.000
_cell.angle_alpha   90.00
_cell.angle_beta   90.00
_cell.angle_gamma   90.00
#
_symmetry.space_group_name_H-M   'P 1'
#
loop_
_entity.id
_entity.type
_entity.pdbx_description
1 polymer ?
#
loop_
_entity_poly.entity_id
_entity_poly.type
_entity_poly.pdbx_seq_one_letter_code
_entity_poly.pdbx_strand_id
1 'polypeptide(L)'
;MVSVRKLMRGMSSRRNLGKAKTAVEEQQQETASSSYEARDEQESSESTIKTQETYLPSTQMNLVSIVEKTEERAMRITDLQTVAEVIRQRCEMEQWTSTLTGELLSPEQVNLYDLNYYYIQPKTVPNGVVLHGLEDREYRMGQVIYQVHENECEQYKKPYGRVLKDSTTGSVWMSVEKGKFNPDLDTFVQEDAESPPENIGSPSFVEFNEGKRSSLKEILHSAPTKPDWFISHTWSDSVLKFVERCEYHARSYCTTWTPQGKKFDQDKYNSYSYWICAYANNQHELATEINSSPVESAFMKAIMNSNGTLIMTDHDASSLSRIWCDFEVFMTIMNAQSMDIVALDEEHRPCLLTEKLLPSDEDAEDKAWRDMHFPKHFFLQSFEIALQNGNASQIEDKARILKAMVSMKDIVKNKNINWNDDGPLQRLMNEKMLKEEHLAYQLANEALHAKFAIYAWPLAHQHEQVKNFNGSKALSRSTESLPFSNILLNVMNCNFDTTLQTTSPDEEPKDEKVEVEPDAKEIIDLSAITSKAALLDRFEITLIGTNKHSFLNVFAGIPYNCRYVRLEFHDCENITDEVFFALWEKLSQLKHLIHFDIKIGNLSNTHSDALVTHPRKGLAAVLPKMKKLETLILDIEGDTYQHKSCFTEKSIHRLSKAIPSKTNLKTLKVDFGEQRVYICESKDEVEWWKVSVSSYQKDRPHHGFGNSLSDYAVIHGSQYTQKKEKMFFGPIKRLFFGFN
;
A
#
# COMPACT_ATOMS: atom_id res chain seq x y z
N MET A 1 -40.41 -40.62 10.86
CA MET A 1 -39.38 -41.68 10.75
C MET A 1 -38.02 -41.01 10.81
N VAL A 2 -37.25 -41.35 11.86
CA VAL A 2 -35.76 -41.44 11.98
C VAL A 2 -34.91 -40.36 11.26
N SER A 3 -34.04 -39.56 11.88
CA SER A 3 -33.64 -39.38 13.28
C SER A 3 -32.82 -38.08 13.40
N VAL A 4 -33.25 -37.16 14.26
CA VAL A 4 -32.50 -36.02 14.81
C VAL A 4 -32.62 -36.17 16.33
N ARG A 5 -31.52 -36.39 17.07
CA ARG A 5 -31.31 -36.09 18.51
C ARG A 5 -30.10 -36.82 19.11
N LYS A 6 -29.17 -36.05 19.68
CA LYS A 6 -28.42 -36.25 20.94
C LYS A 6 -27.42 -35.09 21.08
N LEU A 7 -27.18 -34.43 22.22
CA LEU A 7 -27.83 -34.36 23.52
C LEU A 7 -27.16 -33.18 24.27
N MET A 8 -27.94 -32.23 24.79
CA MET A 8 -27.55 -31.34 25.90
C MET A 8 -27.85 -32.05 27.22
N ARG A 9 -26.98 -31.91 28.25
CA ARG A 9 -27.38 -31.75 29.67
C ARG A 9 -26.22 -31.68 30.67
N GLY A 10 -26.37 -30.72 31.60
CA GLY A 10 -25.79 -30.70 32.95
C GLY A 10 -25.27 -29.30 33.28
N MET A 11 -25.71 -28.55 34.29
CA MET A 11 -26.50 -28.84 35.49
C MET A 11 -27.17 -27.53 35.97
N SER A 12 -28.29 -27.65 36.68
CA SER A 12 -28.97 -26.57 37.39
C SER A 12 -29.47 -27.11 38.73
N SER A 13 -29.69 -26.22 39.71
CA SER A 13 -30.27 -26.40 41.07
C SER A 13 -29.23 -26.52 42.20
N ARG A 14 -29.21 -25.74 43.31
CA ARG A 14 -30.32 -25.15 44.09
C ARG A 14 -29.85 -24.14 45.19
N ARG A 15 -30.69 -23.11 45.43
CA ARG A 15 -31.16 -22.46 46.70
C ARG A 15 -30.31 -21.43 47.51
N ASN A 16 -30.86 -20.20 47.52
CA ASN A 16 -31.35 -19.34 48.63
C ASN A 16 -30.51 -19.09 49.90
N LEU A 17 -30.22 -17.80 50.17
CA LEU A 17 -30.78 -16.95 51.26
C LEU A 17 -29.94 -15.68 51.46
N GLY A 18 -30.59 -14.51 51.65
CA GLY A 18 -29.93 -13.33 52.22
C GLY A 18 -30.55 -11.98 51.80
N LYS A 19 -31.39 -11.42 52.67
CA LYS A 19 -32.00 -10.07 52.58
C LYS A 19 -31.06 -8.99 53.16
N ALA A 20 -31.05 -7.79 52.58
CA ALA A 20 -30.97 -6.46 53.22
C ALA A 20 -31.20 -5.38 52.14
N LYS A 21 -32.31 -4.63 52.11
CA LYS A 21 -32.51 -3.25 52.67
C LYS A 21 -31.26 -2.37 52.50
N THR A 22 -31.30 -1.25 51.74
CA THR A 22 -31.90 0.07 52.10
C THR A 22 -32.07 0.88 50.78
N ALA A 23 -33.27 1.23 50.32
CA ALA A 23 -33.96 2.54 50.40
C ALA A 23 -33.12 3.79 50.02
N VAL A 24 -33.58 4.56 49.01
CA VAL A 24 -34.04 5.96 49.11
C VAL A 24 -34.48 6.49 47.72
N GLU A 25 -35.74 6.97 47.67
CA GLU A 25 -36.39 8.02 46.82
C GLU A 25 -36.41 7.85 45.28
N GLU A 26 -37.52 7.56 44.58
CA GLU A 26 -38.92 8.05 44.53
C GLU A 26 -39.14 9.33 43.67
N GLN A 27 -40.23 9.29 42.88
CA GLN A 27 -40.87 10.29 41.99
C GLN A 27 -40.44 10.30 40.51
N GLN A 28 -41.32 10.18 39.51
CA GLN A 28 -42.79 10.24 39.47
C GLN A 28 -43.34 9.53 38.22
N GLN A 29 -44.53 8.94 38.40
CA GLN A 29 -45.33 8.14 37.47
C GLN A 29 -46.26 8.99 36.59
N GLU A 30 -46.52 8.45 35.39
CA GLU A 30 -47.81 8.27 34.70
C GLU A 30 -48.83 9.41 34.56
N THR A 31 -49.39 9.50 33.34
CA THR A 31 -50.84 9.46 33.00
C THR A 31 -50.94 9.63 31.47
N ALA A 32 -51.86 9.05 30.70
CA ALA A 32 -52.88 8.03 30.90
C ALA A 32 -53.34 7.58 29.50
N SER A 33 -53.70 6.30 29.37
CA SER A 33 -54.43 5.72 28.24
C SER A 33 -55.93 6.03 28.32
N SER A 34 -56.62 6.10 27.17
CA SER A 34 -58.06 5.84 26.97
C SER A 34 -58.47 6.30 25.56
N SER A 35 -59.36 5.69 24.76
CA SER A 35 -60.01 4.38 24.66
C SER A 35 -60.99 4.41 23.45
N TYR A 36 -61.43 3.23 22.99
CA TYR A 36 -62.65 2.90 22.19
C TYR A 36 -62.74 3.10 20.66
N GLU A 37 -62.75 1.93 19.99
CA GLU A 37 -63.78 1.30 19.13
C GLU A 37 -64.36 1.95 17.86
N ALA A 38 -64.59 1.04 16.89
CA ALA A 38 -64.95 1.22 15.49
C ALA A 38 -66.45 1.43 15.23
N ARG A 39 -66.77 2.06 14.08
CA ARG A 39 -67.90 1.71 13.19
C ARG A 39 -67.81 2.41 11.83
N ASP A 40 -68.25 1.66 10.81
CA ASP A 40 -68.50 2.06 9.42
C ASP A 40 -69.49 3.23 9.29
N GLU A 41 -69.29 4.09 8.28
CA GLU A 41 -70.27 4.37 7.21
C GLU A 41 -69.70 5.38 6.18
N GLN A 42 -70.21 5.26 4.94
CA GLN A 42 -69.83 5.96 3.72
C GLN A 42 -70.03 7.48 3.79
N GLU A 43 -69.12 8.25 3.17
CA GLU A 43 -69.55 9.38 2.33
C GLU A 43 -68.46 9.83 1.35
N SER A 44 -68.88 10.00 0.10
CA SER A 44 -68.11 10.51 -1.02
C SER A 44 -67.80 12.00 -0.86
N SER A 45 -66.54 12.40 -1.02
CA SER A 45 -66.22 13.76 -1.41
C SER A 45 -64.93 13.80 -2.25
N GLU A 46 -65.05 14.39 -3.43
CA GLU A 46 -63.95 14.75 -4.32
C GLU A 46 -63.01 15.71 -3.58
N SER A 47 -61.75 15.32 -3.37
CA SER A 47 -60.70 16.22 -2.92
C SER A 47 -59.75 16.51 -4.07
N THR A 48 -59.83 17.75 -4.56
CA THR A 48 -58.84 18.37 -5.43
C THR A 48 -57.50 18.36 -4.72
N ILE A 49 -56.55 17.55 -5.20
CA ILE A 49 -55.16 17.57 -4.77
C ILE A 49 -54.56 18.90 -5.25
N LYS A 50 -54.55 19.91 -4.37
CA LYS A 50 -53.68 21.07 -4.51
C LYS A 50 -52.31 20.66 -3.99
N THR A 51 -51.38 20.41 -4.91
CA THR A 51 -49.94 20.34 -4.63
C THR A 51 -49.50 21.71 -4.09
N GLN A 52 -49.40 21.83 -2.77
CA GLN A 52 -48.67 22.92 -2.13
C GLN A 52 -47.17 22.67 -2.38
N GLU A 53 -46.60 23.40 -3.34
CA GLU A 53 -45.15 23.61 -3.39
C GLU A 53 -44.74 24.35 -2.11
N THR A 54 -44.13 23.62 -1.19
CA THR A 54 -43.51 24.16 0.01
C THR A 54 -42.26 24.93 -0.43
N TYR A 55 -42.43 26.22 -0.77
CA TYR A 55 -41.31 27.15 -0.90
C TYR A 55 -40.61 27.25 0.45
N LEU A 56 -39.47 26.56 0.57
CA LEU A 56 -38.57 26.69 1.69
C LEU A 56 -38.11 28.16 1.79
N PRO A 57 -38.09 28.77 2.99
CA PRO A 57 -37.68 30.16 3.15
C PRO A 57 -36.26 30.36 2.63
N SER A 58 -36.03 31.42 1.87
CA SER A 58 -34.72 31.86 1.39
C SER A 58 -33.81 32.16 2.59
N THR A 59 -33.15 31.13 3.09
CA THR A 59 -32.14 31.23 4.13
C THR A 59 -30.99 31.97 3.47
N GLN A 60 -30.65 33.17 3.97
CA GLN A 60 -29.44 33.88 3.55
C GLN A 60 -28.27 32.91 3.64
N MET A 61 -27.80 32.41 2.49
CA MET A 61 -26.67 31.49 2.45
C MET A 61 -25.46 32.27 2.91
N ASN A 62 -24.99 31.99 4.14
CA ASN A 62 -23.70 32.44 4.62
C ASN A 62 -22.66 32.15 3.53
N LEU A 63 -21.85 33.15 3.21
CA LEU A 63 -20.77 33.05 2.25
C LEU A 63 -19.96 31.79 2.55
N VAL A 64 -20.06 30.78 1.70
CA VAL A 64 -19.29 29.54 1.83
C VAL A 64 -17.82 29.95 1.71
N SER A 65 -17.04 29.69 2.76
CA SER A 65 -15.60 29.93 2.72
C SER A 65 -14.97 29.00 1.69
N ILE A 66 -14.34 29.57 0.67
CA ILE A 66 -13.58 28.81 -0.33
C ILE A 66 -12.35 28.21 0.35
N VAL A 67 -12.13 26.92 0.14
CA VAL A 67 -10.90 26.23 0.53
C VAL A 67 -9.91 26.38 -0.61
N GLU A 68 -8.94 27.28 -0.39
CA GLU A 68 -7.96 27.69 -1.39
C GLU A 68 -7.18 26.51 -1.98
N LYS A 69 -6.79 25.55 -1.13
CA LYS A 69 -6.00 24.38 -1.55
C LYS A 69 -6.89 23.18 -1.85
N THR A 70 -6.90 22.75 -3.10
CA THR A 70 -7.68 21.60 -3.56
C THR A 70 -7.32 20.31 -2.82
N GLU A 71 -6.05 20.12 -2.44
CA GLU A 71 -5.59 18.98 -1.64
C GLU A 71 -6.08 18.98 -0.18
N GLU A 72 -6.65 20.10 0.31
CA GLU A 72 -7.32 20.22 1.61
C GLU A 72 -8.86 20.15 1.47
N ARG A 73 -9.36 19.62 0.35
CA ARG A 73 -10.78 19.38 0.09
C ARG A 73 -11.17 17.90 0.28
N ALA A 74 -10.63 17.25 1.32
CA ALA A 74 -11.05 15.89 1.66
C ALA A 74 -12.46 15.88 2.28
N MET A 75 -13.22 14.83 1.97
CA MET A 75 -14.57 14.56 2.46
C MET A 75 -14.49 13.67 3.70
N ARG A 76 -15.21 14.01 4.78
CA ARG A 76 -15.35 13.12 5.93
C ARG A 76 -16.33 12.00 5.62
N ILE A 77 -16.28 10.93 6.42
CA ILE A 77 -17.29 9.86 6.37
C ILE A 77 -18.73 10.42 6.45
N THR A 78 -18.97 11.39 7.34
CA THR A 78 -20.30 12.02 7.47
C THR A 78 -20.75 12.75 6.20
N ASP A 79 -19.81 13.33 5.46
CA ASP A 79 -20.09 14.03 4.21
C ASP A 79 -20.46 12.99 3.12
N LEU A 80 -19.76 11.86 3.08
CA LEU A 80 -20.08 10.74 2.18
C LEU A 80 -21.43 10.10 2.48
N GLN A 81 -21.77 9.93 3.76
CA GLN A 81 -23.10 9.46 4.18
C GLN A 81 -24.21 10.42 3.73
N THR A 82 -23.96 11.73 3.80
CA THR A 82 -24.89 12.75 3.29
C THR A 82 -25.11 12.60 1.79
N VAL A 83 -24.05 12.36 1.00
CA VAL A 83 -24.17 12.09 -0.44
C VAL A 83 -25.00 10.83 -0.70
N ALA A 84 -24.74 9.75 0.02
CA ALA A 84 -25.53 8.51 -0.12
C ALA A 84 -27.02 8.74 0.19
N GLU A 85 -27.34 9.54 1.21
CA GLU A 85 -28.71 9.86 1.57
C GLU A 85 -29.42 10.70 0.51
N VAL A 86 -28.72 11.68 -0.07
CA VAL A 86 -29.24 12.47 -1.19
C VAL A 86 -29.64 11.56 -2.36
N ILE A 87 -28.82 10.57 -2.71
CA ILE A 87 -29.13 9.63 -3.79
C ILE A 87 -30.40 8.84 -3.48
N ARG A 88 -30.52 8.27 -2.27
CA ARG A 88 -31.70 7.49 -1.86
C ARG A 88 -32.99 8.31 -1.90
N GLN A 89 -32.92 9.57 -1.50
CA GLN A 89 -34.10 10.44 -1.46
C GLN A 89 -34.50 10.96 -2.84
N ARG A 90 -33.53 11.30 -3.70
CA ARG A 90 -33.78 12.05 -4.93
C ARG A 90 -33.86 11.20 -6.18
N CYS A 91 -33.10 10.11 -6.29
CA CYS A 91 -32.99 9.35 -7.54
C CYS A 91 -34.34 8.92 -8.11
N GLU A 92 -35.16 8.24 -7.31
CA GLU A 92 -36.48 7.77 -7.75
C GLU A 92 -37.50 8.91 -7.79
N MET A 93 -37.48 9.81 -6.79
CA MET A 93 -38.40 10.94 -6.71
C MET A 93 -38.29 11.86 -7.93
N GLU A 94 -37.07 12.08 -8.43
CA GLU A 94 -36.79 12.97 -9.56
C GLU A 94 -36.61 12.21 -10.88
N GLN A 95 -36.84 10.89 -10.87
CA GLN A 95 -36.74 10.02 -12.04
C GLN A 95 -35.38 10.19 -12.77
N TRP A 96 -34.29 10.03 -12.02
CA TRP A 96 -32.95 10.09 -12.61
C TRP A 96 -32.75 8.96 -13.62
N THR A 97 -32.07 9.27 -14.73
CA THR A 97 -31.79 8.33 -15.81
C THR A 97 -30.29 8.25 -16.04
N SER A 98 -29.78 7.10 -16.48
CA SER A 98 -28.37 6.93 -16.80
C SER A 98 -27.93 7.97 -17.82
N THR A 99 -26.84 8.68 -17.51
CA THR A 99 -26.20 9.62 -18.43
C THR A 99 -25.56 8.92 -19.64
N LEU A 100 -25.45 7.58 -19.61
CA LEU A 100 -24.92 6.76 -20.69
C LEU A 100 -26.02 6.06 -21.50
N THR A 101 -27.00 5.43 -20.83
CA THR A 101 -28.02 4.61 -21.50
C THR A 101 -29.39 5.27 -21.61
N GLY A 102 -29.64 6.34 -20.84
CA GLY A 102 -30.96 6.97 -20.73
C GLY A 102 -31.99 6.15 -19.94
N GLU A 103 -31.63 4.98 -19.42
CA GLU A 103 -32.53 4.13 -18.63
C GLU A 103 -32.79 4.72 -17.24
N LEU A 104 -33.99 4.51 -16.71
CA LEU A 104 -34.35 4.93 -15.35
C LEU A 104 -33.46 4.22 -14.32
N LEU A 105 -32.90 4.98 -13.38
CA LEU A 105 -31.99 4.48 -12.36
C LEU A 105 -32.70 4.20 -11.04
N SER A 106 -32.35 3.08 -10.40
CA SER A 106 -32.51 2.91 -8.95
C SER A 106 -31.32 3.56 -8.20
N PRO A 107 -31.47 3.88 -6.90
CA PRO A 107 -30.39 4.43 -6.08
C PRO A 107 -29.08 3.62 -6.12
N GLU A 108 -29.17 2.31 -6.22
CA GLU A 108 -28.02 1.38 -6.26
C GLU A 108 -27.26 1.46 -7.59
N GLN A 109 -27.92 1.90 -8.67
CA GLN A 109 -27.34 2.00 -10.01
C GLN A 109 -26.66 3.35 -10.27
N VAL A 110 -26.89 4.36 -9.43
CA VAL A 110 -26.29 5.69 -9.58
C VAL A 110 -24.77 5.60 -9.41
N ASN A 111 -24.05 5.92 -10.48
CA ASN A 111 -22.60 6.04 -10.47
C ASN A 111 -22.16 7.53 -10.37
N LEU A 112 -20.85 7.79 -10.42
CA LEU A 112 -20.34 9.17 -10.28
C LEU A 112 -20.62 10.06 -11.50
N TYR A 113 -20.80 9.51 -12.70
CA TYR A 113 -21.24 10.29 -13.85
C TYR A 113 -22.65 10.83 -13.64
N ASP A 114 -23.56 9.96 -13.18
CA ASP A 114 -24.96 10.30 -12.93
C ASP A 114 -25.07 11.28 -11.75
N LEU A 115 -24.39 11.00 -10.64
CA LEU A 115 -24.34 11.91 -9.49
C LEU A 115 -23.76 13.28 -9.87
N ASN A 116 -22.70 13.31 -10.69
CA ASN A 116 -22.10 14.56 -11.12
C ASN A 116 -23.10 15.42 -11.91
N TYR A 117 -23.85 14.78 -12.81
CA TYR A 117 -24.84 15.43 -13.66
C TYR A 117 -26.08 15.91 -12.89
N TYR A 118 -26.68 15.08 -12.03
CA TYR A 118 -27.92 15.43 -11.33
C TYR A 118 -27.72 16.22 -10.03
N TYR A 119 -26.57 16.08 -9.38
CA TYR A 119 -26.36 16.65 -8.06
C TYR A 119 -25.16 17.59 -8.00
N ILE A 120 -23.96 17.13 -8.36
CA ILE A 120 -22.74 17.90 -8.11
C ILE A 120 -22.74 19.19 -8.90
N GLN A 121 -22.91 19.12 -10.23
CA GLN A 121 -22.87 20.30 -11.10
C GLN A 121 -23.94 21.34 -10.71
N PRO A 122 -25.23 20.99 -10.55
CA PRO A 122 -26.25 21.92 -10.05
C PRO A 122 -25.93 22.52 -8.67
N LYS A 123 -25.52 21.68 -7.72
CA LYS A 123 -25.34 22.07 -6.32
C LYS A 123 -24.14 23.00 -6.10
N THR A 124 -23.15 22.94 -6.99
CA THR A 124 -21.89 23.69 -6.91
C THR A 124 -21.93 25.06 -7.57
N VAL A 125 -23.05 25.43 -8.21
CA VAL A 125 -23.35 26.77 -8.72
C VAL A 125 -24.72 27.25 -8.18
N PRO A 126 -24.87 27.43 -6.86
CA PRO A 126 -26.17 27.70 -6.23
C PRO A 126 -26.83 29.01 -6.71
N ASN A 127 -26.04 29.95 -7.25
CA ASN A 127 -26.51 31.21 -7.79
C ASN A 127 -26.84 31.18 -9.30
N GLY A 128 -26.72 30.00 -9.92
CA GLY A 128 -26.87 29.82 -11.35
C GLY A 128 -25.68 30.30 -12.17
N VAL A 129 -25.88 30.37 -13.47
CA VAL A 129 -24.91 30.81 -14.49
C VAL A 129 -25.54 31.86 -15.39
N VAL A 130 -24.71 32.67 -16.04
CA VAL A 130 -25.12 33.59 -17.10
C VAL A 130 -24.55 33.08 -18.41
N LEU A 131 -25.44 32.80 -19.37
CA LEU A 131 -25.07 32.42 -20.73
C LEU A 131 -25.01 33.70 -21.58
N HIS A 132 -23.87 33.98 -22.20
CA HIS A 132 -23.66 35.19 -23.00
C HIS A 132 -23.57 34.89 -24.49
N GLY A 133 -24.03 35.83 -25.33
CA GLY A 133 -23.91 35.73 -26.78
C GLY A 133 -24.98 34.86 -27.43
N LEU A 134 -26.08 34.59 -26.72
CA LEU A 134 -27.29 34.00 -27.29
C LEU A 134 -28.02 35.03 -28.17
N GLU A 135 -29.05 34.60 -28.91
CA GLU A 135 -29.87 35.52 -29.71
C GLU A 135 -30.55 36.60 -28.85
N ASP A 136 -30.57 37.85 -29.34
CA ASP A 136 -31.28 38.95 -28.67
C ASP A 136 -32.80 38.77 -28.82
N ARG A 137 -33.45 38.33 -27.74
CA ARG A 137 -34.91 38.14 -27.65
C ARG A 137 -35.40 38.33 -26.21
N GLU A 138 -36.72 38.27 -26.05
CA GLU A 138 -37.35 38.23 -24.72
C GLU A 138 -37.18 36.84 -24.10
N TYR A 139 -36.39 36.76 -23.03
CA TYR A 139 -36.27 35.62 -22.14
C TYR A 139 -37.07 35.92 -20.88
N ARG A 140 -38.03 35.05 -20.54
CA ARG A 140 -38.92 35.20 -19.38
C ARG A 140 -38.51 34.28 -18.25
N MET A 141 -38.61 34.77 -17.02
CA MET A 141 -38.37 34.00 -15.80
C MET A 141 -39.20 32.71 -15.81
N GLY A 142 -38.56 31.59 -15.51
CA GLY A 142 -39.15 30.25 -15.50
C GLY A 142 -39.07 29.49 -16.82
N GLN A 143 -38.73 30.16 -17.94
CA GLN A 143 -38.46 29.48 -19.22
C GLN A 143 -37.35 28.44 -19.06
N VAL A 144 -37.52 27.33 -19.75
CA VAL A 144 -36.57 26.22 -19.74
C VAL A 144 -35.52 26.46 -20.80
N ILE A 145 -34.26 26.30 -20.42
CA ILE A 145 -33.11 26.33 -21.34
C ILE A 145 -32.34 25.02 -21.19
N TYR A 146 -31.97 24.43 -22.33
CA TYR A 146 -31.13 23.25 -22.34
C TYR A 146 -30.18 23.21 -23.54
N GLN A 147 -29.15 22.38 -23.44
CA GLN A 147 -28.17 22.16 -24.51
C GLN A 147 -28.28 20.74 -25.07
N VAL A 148 -27.99 20.60 -26.35
CA VAL A 148 -27.95 19.30 -27.04
C VAL A 148 -26.54 19.06 -27.55
N HIS A 149 -26.00 17.88 -27.25
CA HIS A 149 -24.73 17.44 -27.82
C HIS A 149 -24.98 16.83 -29.21
N GLU A 150 -24.14 17.17 -30.18
CA GLU A 150 -24.18 16.55 -31.53
C GLU A 150 -23.83 15.06 -31.50
N ASN A 151 -23.02 14.63 -30.52
CA ASN A 151 -22.60 13.25 -30.37
C ASN A 151 -23.73 12.37 -29.83
N GLU A 152 -24.11 11.34 -30.58
CA GLU A 152 -25.09 10.32 -30.15
C GLU A 152 -24.72 9.68 -28.81
N CYS A 153 -23.43 9.51 -28.51
CA CYS A 153 -22.96 8.97 -27.23
C CYS A 153 -23.21 9.90 -26.02
N GLU A 154 -23.54 11.17 -26.25
CA GLU A 154 -23.83 12.15 -25.20
C GLU A 154 -25.29 12.64 -25.24
N GLN A 155 -26.13 12.01 -26.05
CA GLN A 155 -27.52 12.45 -26.28
C GLN A 155 -28.37 12.52 -25.00
N TYR A 156 -28.00 11.76 -23.96
CA TYR A 156 -28.68 11.72 -22.67
C TYR A 156 -28.17 12.76 -21.67
N LYS A 157 -27.04 13.41 -21.96
CA LYS A 157 -26.50 14.53 -21.18
C LYS A 157 -27.02 15.82 -21.81
N LYS A 158 -28.21 16.26 -21.39
CA LYS A 158 -28.77 17.55 -21.81
C LYS A 158 -28.71 18.52 -20.64
N PRO A 159 -27.63 19.33 -20.50
CA PRO A 159 -27.58 20.39 -19.49
C PRO A 159 -28.88 21.18 -19.53
N TYR A 160 -29.49 21.41 -18.38
CA TYR A 160 -30.86 21.88 -18.28
C TYR A 160 -31.01 22.82 -17.08
N GLY A 161 -31.77 23.90 -17.25
CA GLY A 161 -32.00 24.89 -16.22
C GLY A 161 -33.13 25.87 -16.55
N ARG A 162 -33.38 26.85 -15.68
CA ARG A 162 -34.47 27.82 -15.84
C ARG A 162 -34.00 29.25 -15.73
N VAL A 163 -34.56 30.13 -16.55
CA VAL A 163 -34.30 31.56 -16.48
C VAL A 163 -34.70 32.10 -15.10
N LEU A 164 -33.76 32.74 -14.41
CA LEU A 164 -33.95 33.31 -13.07
C LEU A 164 -34.46 34.74 -13.10
N LYS A 165 -34.26 35.45 -14.21
CA LYS A 165 -34.68 36.84 -14.38
C LYS A 165 -34.94 37.17 -15.85
N ASP A 166 -35.99 37.95 -16.09
CA ASP A 166 -36.30 38.45 -17.42
C ASP A 166 -35.09 39.17 -18.05
N SER A 167 -34.85 38.91 -19.33
CA SER A 167 -33.80 39.54 -20.13
C SER A 167 -34.34 39.82 -21.53
N THR A 168 -33.85 40.89 -22.16
CA THR A 168 -34.13 41.22 -23.57
C THR A 168 -32.86 41.19 -24.41
N THR A 169 -31.80 40.65 -23.84
CA THR A 169 -30.46 40.61 -24.42
C THR A 169 -30.01 39.16 -24.54
N GLY A 170 -29.03 38.88 -25.38
CA GLY A 170 -28.33 37.59 -25.48
C GLY A 170 -27.53 37.19 -24.23
N SER A 171 -27.72 37.87 -23.09
CA SER A 171 -27.18 37.48 -21.79
C SER A 171 -28.33 37.01 -20.89
N VAL A 172 -28.33 35.71 -20.57
CA VAL A 172 -29.45 35.05 -19.89
C VAL A 172 -28.96 34.45 -18.58
N TRP A 173 -29.50 34.96 -17.46
CA TRP A 173 -29.21 34.43 -16.13
C TRP A 173 -30.17 33.29 -15.79
N MET A 174 -29.63 32.12 -15.47
CA MET A 174 -30.41 30.91 -15.26
C MET A 174 -29.88 30.03 -14.12
N SER A 175 -30.77 29.25 -13.51
CA SER A 175 -30.42 28.16 -12.60
C SER A 175 -29.83 27.00 -13.40
N VAL A 176 -29.02 26.17 -12.73
CA VAL A 176 -28.59 24.89 -13.28
C VAL A 176 -29.32 23.80 -12.49
N GLU A 177 -30.16 23.02 -13.16
CA GLU A 177 -30.90 21.92 -12.53
C GLU A 177 -30.27 20.56 -12.86
N LYS A 178 -29.65 20.42 -14.03
CA LYS A 178 -28.90 19.22 -14.45
C LYS A 178 -27.72 19.61 -15.33
N GLY A 179 -26.62 18.87 -15.24
CA GLY A 179 -25.47 18.99 -16.12
C GLY A 179 -24.68 20.29 -15.97
N LYS A 180 -23.79 20.53 -16.93
CA LYS A 180 -22.96 21.74 -17.04
C LYS A 180 -23.16 22.34 -18.43
N PHE A 181 -23.43 23.64 -18.48
CA PHE A 181 -23.52 24.39 -19.73
C PHE A 181 -22.14 24.65 -20.33
N ASN A 182 -22.02 24.48 -21.65
CA ASN A 182 -20.78 24.69 -22.41
C ASN A 182 -20.97 25.77 -23.48
N PRO A 183 -19.95 26.60 -23.77
CA PRO A 183 -20.06 27.66 -24.77
C PRO A 183 -20.31 27.13 -26.20
N ASP A 184 -19.72 25.99 -26.54
CA ASP A 184 -19.69 25.50 -27.92
C ASP A 184 -20.88 24.59 -28.29
N LEU A 185 -21.96 24.61 -27.49
CA LEU A 185 -23.13 23.77 -27.70
C LEU A 185 -24.38 24.57 -28.03
N ASP A 186 -25.10 24.09 -29.04
CA ASP A 186 -26.39 24.62 -29.42
C ASP A 186 -27.35 24.57 -28.24
N THR A 187 -27.94 25.74 -27.98
CA THR A 187 -28.81 25.99 -26.85
C THR A 187 -30.23 26.19 -27.35
N PHE A 188 -31.17 25.58 -26.65
CA PHE A 188 -32.58 25.61 -26.98
C PHE A 188 -33.36 26.21 -25.82
N VAL A 189 -34.35 27.04 -26.15
CA VAL A 189 -35.36 27.52 -25.21
C VAL A 189 -36.68 26.79 -25.45
N GLN A 190 -37.39 26.50 -24.36
CA GLN A 190 -38.73 25.94 -24.41
C GLN A 190 -39.66 26.80 -23.54
N GLU A 191 -40.67 27.40 -24.17
CA GLU A 191 -41.61 28.32 -23.49
C GLU A 191 -42.53 27.59 -22.52
N ASP A 192 -43.07 26.44 -22.95
CA ASP A 192 -43.89 25.54 -22.15
C ASP A 192 -43.68 24.08 -22.59
N ALA A 193 -44.24 23.14 -21.82
CA ALA A 193 -44.03 21.71 -22.05
C ALA A 193 -44.58 21.21 -23.41
N GLU A 194 -45.49 21.96 -24.05
CA GLU A 194 -46.14 21.58 -25.32
C GLU A 194 -45.47 22.23 -26.53
N SER A 195 -44.78 23.36 -26.32
CA SER A 195 -44.13 24.13 -27.36
C SER A 195 -42.88 23.41 -27.87
N PRO A 196 -42.65 23.40 -29.20
CA PRO A 196 -41.42 22.87 -29.74
C PRO A 196 -40.24 23.70 -29.25
N PRO A 197 -39.09 23.07 -28.96
CA PRO A 197 -37.89 23.80 -28.57
C PRO A 197 -37.36 24.64 -29.73
N GLU A 198 -36.92 25.85 -29.42
CA GLU A 198 -36.38 26.80 -30.38
C GLU A 198 -34.88 26.97 -30.17
N ASN A 199 -34.09 26.85 -31.25
CA ASN A 199 -32.64 27.05 -31.19
C ASN A 199 -32.35 28.56 -31.05
N ILE A 200 -31.63 28.94 -30.00
CA ILE A 200 -31.25 30.32 -29.66
C ILE A 200 -29.74 30.59 -29.83
N GLY A 201 -29.06 29.71 -30.55
CA GLY A 201 -27.63 29.74 -30.83
C GLY A 201 -26.78 29.04 -29.76
N SER A 202 -25.46 29.22 -29.90
CA SER A 202 -24.45 28.72 -28.96
C SER A 202 -23.91 29.89 -28.12
N PRO A 203 -23.77 29.76 -26.79
CA PRO A 203 -23.30 30.84 -25.94
C PRO A 203 -21.81 31.09 -26.15
N SER A 204 -21.41 32.31 -26.48
CA SER A 204 -20.01 32.71 -26.60
C SER A 204 -19.14 32.43 -25.36
N PHE A 205 -19.72 32.51 -24.15
CA PHE A 205 -19.09 32.07 -22.90
C PHE A 205 -20.15 31.87 -21.81
N VAL A 206 -19.76 31.15 -20.75
CA VAL A 206 -20.59 30.89 -19.56
C VAL A 206 -19.93 31.56 -18.35
N GLU A 207 -20.64 32.49 -17.72
CA GLU A 207 -20.20 33.17 -16.49
C GLU A 207 -20.88 32.57 -15.26
N PHE A 208 -20.13 32.38 -14.17
CA PHE A 208 -20.71 31.98 -12.88
C PHE A 208 -21.18 33.21 -12.13
N ASN A 209 -22.47 33.26 -11.79
CA ASN A 209 -23.03 34.43 -11.14
C ASN A 209 -22.41 34.66 -9.74
N GLU A 210 -22.06 35.91 -9.44
CA GLU A 210 -21.24 36.33 -8.28
C GLU A 210 -19.81 35.73 -8.25
N GLY A 211 -19.33 35.15 -9.36
CA GLY A 211 -18.03 34.48 -9.43
C GLY A 211 -17.91 33.23 -8.55
N LYS A 212 -19.01 32.78 -7.92
CA LYS A 212 -19.00 31.68 -6.96
C LYS A 212 -19.19 30.36 -7.68
N ARG A 213 -18.16 29.54 -7.57
CA ARG A 213 -18.15 28.12 -7.94
C ARG A 213 -17.36 27.38 -6.87
N SER A 214 -17.79 26.19 -6.53
CA SER A 214 -17.21 25.41 -5.44
C SER A 214 -17.11 23.95 -5.82
N SER A 215 -16.23 23.22 -5.16
CA SER A 215 -16.29 21.76 -5.12
C SER A 215 -17.51 21.29 -4.32
N LEU A 216 -17.95 20.04 -4.52
CA LEU A 216 -19.03 19.48 -3.69
C LEU A 216 -18.63 19.50 -2.20
N LYS A 217 -17.36 19.19 -1.94
CA LYS A 217 -16.81 19.20 -0.59
C LYS A 217 -17.04 20.55 0.08
N GLU A 218 -16.77 21.67 -0.59
CA GLU A 218 -16.93 23.01 0.03
C GLU A 218 -18.39 23.34 0.32
N ILE A 219 -19.33 22.84 -0.49
CA ILE A 219 -20.76 23.02 -0.25
C ILE A 219 -21.22 22.25 0.99
N LEU A 220 -20.72 21.03 1.20
CA LEU A 220 -21.08 20.20 2.35
C LEU A 220 -20.29 20.59 3.61
N HIS A 221 -19.03 21.00 3.42
CA HIS A 221 -18.07 21.28 4.48
C HIS A 221 -17.04 22.33 4.05
N SER A 222 -17.26 23.58 4.43
CA SER A 222 -16.45 24.73 3.99
C SER A 222 -15.07 24.84 4.66
N ALA A 223 -14.82 24.13 5.76
CA ALA A 223 -13.54 24.15 6.47
C ALA A 223 -12.48 23.28 5.76
N PRO A 224 -11.22 23.74 5.62
CA PRO A 224 -10.14 22.91 5.09
C PRO A 224 -10.01 21.59 5.85
N THR A 225 -9.91 20.47 5.13
CA THR A 225 -9.80 19.11 5.68
C THR A 225 -8.71 18.37 4.92
N LYS A 226 -7.62 18.05 5.62
CA LYS A 226 -6.51 17.24 5.12
C LYS A 226 -6.98 15.79 4.97
N PRO A 227 -6.64 15.07 3.90
CA PRO A 227 -7.00 13.67 3.76
C PRO A 227 -6.23 12.75 4.69
N ASP A 228 -6.93 11.79 5.29
CA ASP A 228 -6.29 10.60 5.84
C ASP A 228 -5.85 9.66 4.70
N TRP A 229 -6.68 9.55 3.67
CA TRP A 229 -6.43 8.71 2.50
C TRP A 229 -6.79 9.41 1.19
N PHE A 230 -5.97 9.15 0.18
CA PHE A 230 -6.31 9.43 -1.21
C PHE A 230 -7.06 8.23 -1.79
N ILE A 231 -8.15 8.45 -2.53
CA ILE A 231 -8.86 7.35 -3.21
C ILE A 231 -8.54 7.34 -4.69
N SER A 232 -7.99 6.23 -5.18
CA SER A 232 -7.87 5.93 -6.60
C SER A 232 -9.09 5.11 -7.05
N HIS A 233 -9.90 5.63 -7.96
CA HIS A 233 -11.19 5.02 -8.33
C HIS A 233 -11.65 5.30 -9.77
N THR A 234 -12.59 4.47 -10.23
CA THR A 234 -13.36 4.73 -11.45
C THR A 234 -14.65 5.52 -11.15
N TRP A 235 -15.22 6.15 -12.18
CA TRP A 235 -16.52 6.83 -12.08
C TRP A 235 -17.72 5.93 -12.42
N SER A 236 -17.47 4.76 -13.02
CA SER A 236 -18.50 3.79 -13.39
C SER A 236 -19.11 3.04 -12.22
N ASP A 237 -18.46 3.09 -11.06
CA ASP A 237 -18.86 2.34 -9.87
C ASP A 237 -20.05 2.99 -9.16
N SER A 238 -20.90 2.15 -8.53
CA SER A 238 -22.06 2.61 -7.76
C SER A 238 -21.61 3.47 -6.58
N VAL A 239 -22.19 4.66 -6.44
CA VAL A 239 -21.82 5.58 -5.36
C VAL A 239 -22.19 5.00 -4.00
N LEU A 240 -23.32 4.30 -3.87
CA LEU A 240 -23.69 3.69 -2.60
C LEU A 240 -22.68 2.61 -2.18
N LYS A 241 -22.22 1.78 -3.13
CA LYS A 241 -21.17 0.78 -2.89
C LYS A 241 -19.80 1.40 -2.66
N PHE A 242 -19.51 2.53 -3.30
CA PHE A 242 -18.32 3.35 -3.02
C PHE A 242 -18.32 3.81 -1.56
N VAL A 243 -19.42 4.41 -1.08
CA VAL A 243 -19.54 4.88 0.31
C VAL A 243 -19.45 3.70 1.29
N GLU A 244 -20.12 2.57 1.01
CA GLU A 244 -20.05 1.36 1.82
C GLU A 244 -18.60 0.87 2.03
N ARG A 245 -17.78 0.88 0.98
CA ARG A 245 -16.35 0.52 1.05
C ARG A 245 -15.52 1.53 1.84
N CYS A 246 -15.78 2.83 1.68
CA CYS A 246 -15.15 3.87 2.51
C CYS A 246 -15.49 3.68 4.00
N GLU A 247 -16.75 3.37 4.32
CA GLU A 247 -17.15 3.09 5.69
C GLU A 247 -16.45 1.83 6.24
N TYR A 248 -16.44 0.74 5.48
CA TYR A 248 -15.79 -0.51 5.88
C TYR A 248 -14.29 -0.30 6.16
N HIS A 249 -13.60 0.44 5.28
CA HIS A 249 -12.21 0.81 5.46
C HIS A 249 -12.01 1.68 6.71
N ALA A 250 -12.76 2.77 6.87
CA ALA A 250 -12.66 3.64 8.05
C ALA A 250 -12.94 2.88 9.35
N ARG A 251 -13.98 2.03 9.39
CA ARG A 251 -14.32 1.21 10.56
C ARG A 251 -13.17 0.27 10.94
N SER A 252 -12.50 -0.31 9.95
CA SER A 252 -11.33 -1.18 10.16
C SER A 252 -10.18 -0.43 10.86
N TYR A 253 -9.97 0.85 10.51
CA TYR A 253 -8.97 1.71 11.14
C TYR A 253 -9.39 2.34 12.49
N CYS A 254 -10.68 2.30 12.82
CA CYS A 254 -11.25 2.91 14.03
C CYS A 254 -11.71 1.87 15.06
N THR A 255 -11.58 0.59 14.77
CA THR A 255 -11.88 -0.50 15.70
C THR A 255 -10.61 -1.01 16.34
N THR A 256 -10.52 -0.91 17.66
CA THR A 256 -9.40 -1.44 18.45
C THR A 256 -9.83 -2.71 19.17
N TRP A 257 -8.97 -3.73 19.22
CA TRP A 257 -9.18 -4.86 20.11
C TRP A 257 -8.71 -4.49 21.52
N THR A 258 -9.45 -4.93 22.53
CA THR A 258 -9.08 -4.79 23.94
C THR A 258 -9.35 -6.11 24.65
N PRO A 259 -8.74 -6.38 25.82
CA PRO A 259 -9.08 -7.57 26.61
C PRO A 259 -10.56 -7.71 26.95
N GLN A 260 -11.34 -6.62 26.87
CA GLN A 260 -12.79 -6.56 27.11
C GLN A 260 -13.63 -6.69 25.83
N GLY A 261 -13.01 -6.87 24.66
CA GLY A 261 -13.65 -6.97 23.36
C GLY A 261 -13.26 -5.85 22.39
N LYS A 262 -13.98 -5.76 21.26
CA LYS A 262 -13.75 -4.72 20.26
C LYS A 262 -14.30 -3.37 20.75
N LYS A 263 -13.45 -2.34 20.77
CA LYS A 263 -13.81 -0.95 21.07
C LYS A 263 -13.75 -0.13 19.79
N PHE A 264 -14.89 0.43 19.40
CA PHE A 264 -15.02 1.30 18.24
C PHE A 264 -14.88 2.77 18.65
N ASP A 265 -14.00 3.50 17.99
CA ASP A 265 -13.80 4.94 18.18
C ASP A 265 -14.67 5.73 17.18
N GLN A 266 -15.85 6.13 17.65
CA GLN A 266 -16.83 6.85 16.85
C GLN A 266 -16.34 8.23 16.40
N ASP A 267 -15.61 8.94 17.26
CA ASP A 267 -15.12 10.30 16.97
C ASP A 267 -14.03 10.26 15.91
N LYS A 268 -13.12 9.28 16.01
CA LYS A 268 -12.12 9.00 14.97
C LYS A 268 -12.79 8.59 13.66
N TYR A 269 -13.81 7.73 13.70
CA TYR A 269 -14.55 7.33 12.50
C TYR A 269 -15.24 8.50 11.80
N ASN A 270 -15.90 9.38 12.57
CA ASN A 270 -16.60 10.55 12.03
C ASN A 270 -15.64 11.61 11.46
N SER A 271 -14.41 11.68 11.98
CA SER A 271 -13.37 12.58 11.49
C SER A 271 -12.52 12.00 10.35
N TYR A 272 -12.63 10.69 10.10
CA TYR A 272 -11.90 10.00 9.04
C TYR A 272 -12.26 10.57 7.67
N SER A 273 -11.25 10.88 6.87
CA SER A 273 -11.40 11.70 5.67
C SER A 273 -10.71 11.15 4.44
N TYR A 274 -11.33 11.38 3.29
CA TYR A 274 -10.92 10.86 2.00
C TYR A 274 -10.85 11.97 0.96
N TRP A 275 -9.72 12.09 0.26
CA TRP A 275 -9.66 12.92 -0.94
C TRP A 275 -10.17 12.13 -2.13
N ILE A 276 -11.21 12.65 -2.79
CA ILE A 276 -11.92 11.99 -3.88
C ILE A 276 -12.08 12.98 -5.02
N CYS A 277 -11.54 12.65 -6.19
CA CYS A 277 -11.41 13.60 -7.30
C CYS A 277 -12.75 14.22 -7.74
N ALA A 278 -13.84 13.44 -7.73
CA ALA A 278 -15.17 13.89 -8.11
C ALA A 278 -15.77 14.93 -7.14
N TYR A 279 -15.37 14.88 -5.86
CA TYR A 279 -15.92 15.74 -4.81
C TYR A 279 -15.03 16.93 -4.45
N ALA A 280 -13.71 16.75 -4.57
CA ALA A 280 -12.70 17.75 -4.21
C ALA A 280 -12.42 18.75 -5.34
N ASN A 281 -12.41 18.30 -6.60
CA ASN A 281 -12.19 19.19 -7.74
C ASN A 281 -13.46 19.98 -8.06
N ASN A 282 -13.26 21.19 -8.58
CA ASN A 282 -14.34 21.96 -9.16
C ASN A 282 -14.74 21.37 -10.52
N GLN A 283 -15.89 20.70 -10.58
CA GLN A 283 -16.38 20.01 -11.78
C GLN A 283 -16.76 20.96 -12.93
N HIS A 284 -16.83 22.27 -12.66
CA HIS A 284 -17.04 23.29 -13.68
C HIS A 284 -15.74 23.73 -14.37
N GLU A 285 -14.59 23.51 -13.73
CA GLU A 285 -13.28 23.96 -14.23
C GLU A 285 -12.19 22.90 -14.02
N LEU A 286 -12.50 21.64 -14.27
CA LEU A 286 -11.55 20.55 -14.04
C LEU A 286 -10.19 20.77 -14.75
N ALA A 287 -10.20 21.42 -15.91
CA ALA A 287 -8.99 21.76 -16.66
C ALA A 287 -8.06 22.77 -15.94
N THR A 288 -8.56 23.60 -15.02
CA THR A 288 -7.71 24.50 -14.23
C THR A 288 -7.10 23.78 -13.02
N GLU A 289 -7.78 22.75 -12.50
CA GLU A 289 -7.32 21.89 -11.41
C GLU A 289 -6.29 20.85 -11.90
N ILE A 290 -6.43 20.40 -13.15
CA ILE A 290 -5.48 19.53 -13.86
C ILE A 290 -4.56 20.43 -14.69
N ASN A 291 -3.53 20.96 -14.04
CA ASN A 291 -2.47 21.70 -14.73
C ASN A 291 -1.76 20.85 -15.80
N SER A 292 -0.92 21.50 -16.60
CA SER A 292 -0.19 20.87 -17.71
C SER A 292 0.74 19.73 -17.27
N SER A 293 1.10 19.67 -15.98
CA SER A 293 2.01 18.69 -15.41
C SER A 293 1.30 17.81 -14.36
N PRO A 294 1.03 16.52 -14.64
CA PRO A 294 0.35 15.63 -13.70
C PRO A 294 0.98 15.58 -12.29
N VAL A 295 2.29 15.79 -12.18
CA VAL A 295 3.02 15.79 -10.89
C VAL A 295 2.81 17.06 -10.06
N GLU A 296 2.37 18.15 -10.67
CA GLU A 296 2.04 19.39 -9.95
C GLU A 296 0.53 19.52 -9.67
N SER A 297 -0.26 18.56 -10.15
CA SER A 297 -1.72 18.58 -10.06
C SER A 297 -2.20 18.46 -8.60
N ALA A 298 -3.46 18.83 -8.37
CA ALA A 298 -4.11 18.63 -7.08
C ALA A 298 -4.11 17.16 -6.64
N PHE A 299 -4.14 16.22 -7.59
CA PHE A 299 -4.07 14.78 -7.35
C PHE A 299 -2.77 14.40 -6.66
N MET A 300 -1.63 14.83 -7.22
CA MET A 300 -0.32 14.50 -6.66
C MET A 300 -0.14 15.13 -5.27
N LYS A 301 -0.58 16.38 -5.09
CA LYS A 301 -0.53 17.05 -3.79
C LYS A 301 -1.40 16.32 -2.75
N ALA A 302 -2.57 15.85 -3.14
CA ALA A 302 -3.45 15.08 -2.27
C ALA A 302 -2.85 13.72 -1.89
N ILE A 303 -2.23 13.01 -2.85
CA ILE A 303 -1.46 11.78 -2.61
C ILE A 303 -0.36 12.07 -1.57
N MET A 304 0.51 13.05 -1.81
CA MET A 304 1.62 13.41 -0.90
C MET A 304 1.14 13.82 0.50
N ASN A 305 -0.05 14.40 0.61
CA ASN A 305 -0.60 14.82 1.89
C ASN A 305 -1.37 13.72 2.63
N SER A 306 -1.64 12.58 2.00
CA SER A 306 -2.37 11.45 2.62
C SER A 306 -1.44 10.49 3.36
N ASN A 307 -1.99 9.69 4.28
CA ASN A 307 -1.24 8.61 4.94
C ASN A 307 -0.97 7.42 3.98
N GLY A 308 -1.80 7.30 2.95
CA GLY A 308 -1.72 6.29 1.91
C GLY A 308 -2.77 6.49 0.83
N THR A 309 -2.75 5.57 -0.14
CA THR A 309 -3.76 5.48 -1.20
C THR A 309 -4.62 4.23 -1.01
N LEU A 310 -5.94 4.43 -1.04
CA LEU A 310 -6.93 3.38 -1.10
C LEU A 310 -7.33 3.17 -2.56
N ILE A 311 -6.95 2.04 -3.13
CA ILE A 311 -7.42 1.61 -4.45
C ILE A 311 -8.82 1.05 -4.27
N MET A 312 -9.79 1.68 -4.91
CA MET A 312 -11.17 1.22 -4.94
C MET A 312 -11.47 0.60 -6.29
N THR A 313 -11.85 -0.67 -6.26
CA THR A 313 -12.09 -1.47 -7.45
C THR A 313 -13.50 -2.01 -7.46
N ASP A 314 -14.15 -1.93 -8.62
CA ASP A 314 -15.34 -2.70 -8.90
C ASP A 314 -14.97 -4.18 -9.13
N HIS A 315 -15.97 -5.00 -9.46
CA HIS A 315 -15.80 -6.43 -9.75
C HIS A 315 -14.85 -6.69 -10.92
N ASP A 316 -14.79 -5.78 -11.89
CA ASP A 316 -14.03 -5.98 -13.13
C ASP A 316 -12.65 -5.33 -13.10
N ALA A 317 -12.23 -4.83 -11.94
CA ALA A 317 -10.99 -4.06 -11.78
C ALA A 317 -10.85 -2.91 -12.76
N SER A 318 -11.97 -2.26 -13.11
CA SER A 318 -11.99 -1.25 -14.16
C SER A 318 -11.17 0.00 -13.81
N SER A 319 -10.95 0.29 -12.52
CA SER A 319 -10.02 1.35 -12.09
C SER A 319 -8.62 1.11 -12.64
N LEU A 320 -8.17 -0.14 -12.69
CA LEU A 320 -6.86 -0.51 -13.21
C LEU A 320 -6.77 -0.55 -14.75
N SER A 321 -7.87 -0.23 -15.44
CA SER A 321 -7.87 0.01 -16.88
C SER A 321 -7.74 1.48 -17.24
N ARG A 322 -7.62 2.38 -16.24
CA ARG A 322 -7.56 3.84 -16.44
C ARG A 322 -6.16 4.37 -16.14
N ILE A 323 -5.59 5.09 -17.12
CA ILE A 323 -4.22 5.60 -17.01
C ILE A 323 -4.01 6.54 -15.80
N TRP A 324 -5.06 7.26 -15.39
CA TRP A 324 -5.01 8.13 -14.21
C TRP A 324 -4.86 7.32 -12.92
N CYS A 325 -5.61 6.23 -12.76
CA CYS A 325 -5.50 5.35 -11.60
C CYS A 325 -4.14 4.63 -11.59
N ASP A 326 -3.71 4.14 -12.75
CA ASP A 326 -2.38 3.57 -12.98
C ASP A 326 -1.27 4.51 -12.53
N PHE A 327 -1.38 5.79 -12.89
CA PHE A 327 -0.46 6.83 -12.43
C PHE A 327 -0.51 7.06 -10.92
N GLU A 328 -1.71 7.18 -10.34
CA GLU A 328 -1.88 7.36 -8.89
C GLU A 328 -1.23 6.21 -8.11
N VAL A 329 -1.44 4.96 -8.52
CA VAL A 329 -0.84 3.78 -7.91
C VAL A 329 0.68 3.78 -8.06
N PHE A 330 1.18 4.08 -9.26
CA PHE A 330 2.61 4.22 -9.50
C PHE A 330 3.23 5.29 -8.59
N MET A 331 2.60 6.46 -8.46
CA MET A 331 3.05 7.53 -7.59
C MET A 331 3.03 7.11 -6.12
N THR A 332 2.02 6.37 -5.65
CA THR A 332 1.98 5.81 -4.30
C THR A 332 3.18 4.88 -4.05
N ILE A 333 3.48 3.99 -5.00
CA ILE A 333 4.60 3.05 -4.90
C ILE A 333 5.94 3.80 -4.88
N MET A 334 6.13 4.76 -5.78
CA MET A 334 7.39 5.50 -5.91
C MET A 334 7.66 6.42 -4.72
N ASN A 335 6.62 6.93 -4.07
CA ASN A 335 6.75 7.73 -2.85
C ASN A 335 6.78 6.87 -1.56
N ALA A 336 6.83 5.53 -1.69
CA ALA A 336 6.81 4.59 -0.57
C ALA A 336 5.65 4.82 0.41
N GLN A 337 4.50 5.27 -0.10
CA GLN A 337 3.29 5.46 0.70
C GLN A 337 2.56 4.14 0.93
N SER A 338 1.75 4.11 1.99
CA SER A 338 0.91 2.95 2.27
C SER A 338 -0.10 2.77 1.16
N MET A 339 -0.35 1.51 0.77
CA MET A 339 -1.38 1.20 -0.20
C MET A 339 -2.34 0.16 0.36
N ASP A 340 -3.63 0.45 0.28
CA ASP A 340 -4.70 -0.46 0.64
C ASP A 340 -5.61 -0.67 -0.56
N ILE A 341 -6.28 -1.82 -0.61
CA ILE A 341 -7.16 -2.19 -1.72
C ILE A 341 -8.48 -2.66 -1.15
N VAL A 342 -9.57 -2.04 -1.61
CA VAL A 342 -10.92 -2.45 -1.24
C VAL A 342 -11.71 -2.85 -2.49
N ALA A 343 -12.19 -4.09 -2.48
CA ALA A 343 -12.97 -4.71 -3.56
C ALA A 343 -14.34 -5.18 -3.03
N LEU A 344 -15.16 -5.71 -3.94
CA LEU A 344 -16.40 -6.41 -3.60
C LEU A 344 -16.24 -7.91 -3.86
N ASP A 345 -16.71 -8.75 -2.93
CA ASP A 345 -16.80 -10.19 -3.15
C ASP A 345 -17.99 -10.59 -4.04
N GLU A 346 -18.14 -11.90 -4.27
CA GLU A 346 -19.24 -12.46 -5.07
C GLU A 346 -20.63 -12.15 -4.49
N GLU A 347 -20.71 -11.85 -3.19
CA GLU A 347 -21.94 -11.39 -2.52
C GLU A 347 -22.06 -9.86 -2.44
N HIS A 348 -21.24 -9.12 -3.19
CA HIS A 348 -21.18 -7.65 -3.22
C HIS A 348 -20.91 -7.00 -1.85
N ARG A 349 -20.11 -7.66 -1.01
CA ARG A 349 -19.66 -7.15 0.28
C ARG A 349 -18.22 -6.61 0.18
N PRO A 350 -17.90 -5.52 0.90
CA PRO A 350 -16.53 -5.02 0.95
C PRO A 350 -15.52 -6.05 1.48
N CYS A 351 -14.42 -6.22 0.76
CA CYS A 351 -13.23 -6.96 1.21
C CYS A 351 -12.02 -6.03 1.16
N LEU A 352 -11.17 -6.07 2.19
CA LEU A 352 -10.06 -5.13 2.37
C LEU A 352 -8.73 -5.86 2.51
N LEU A 353 -7.80 -5.54 1.62
CA LEU A 353 -6.37 -5.81 1.77
C LEU A 353 -5.67 -4.56 2.26
N THR A 354 -4.87 -4.70 3.29
CA THR A 354 -4.02 -3.62 3.79
C THR A 354 -2.55 -3.97 3.66
N GLU A 355 -1.71 -2.98 3.40
CA GLU A 355 -0.25 -3.18 3.43
C GLU A 355 0.25 -3.40 4.86
N LYS A 356 -0.30 -2.65 5.79
CA LYS A 356 0.07 -2.68 7.21
C LYS A 356 -1.00 -3.43 8.00
N LEU A 357 -0.61 -3.88 9.18
CA LEU A 357 -1.58 -4.33 10.18
C LEU A 357 -2.50 -3.17 10.53
N LEU A 358 -3.79 -3.45 10.68
CA LEU A 358 -4.78 -2.47 11.10
C LEU A 358 -4.47 -1.97 12.52
N PRO A 359 -4.89 -0.74 12.89
CA PRO A 359 -4.68 -0.19 14.23
C PRO A 359 -5.47 -0.95 15.30
N SER A 360 -4.90 -2.05 15.77
CA SER A 360 -5.37 -2.88 16.89
C SER A 360 -4.35 -3.99 17.11
N ASP A 361 -4.56 -4.85 18.10
CA ASP A 361 -3.81 -6.10 18.26
C ASP A 361 -4.05 -7.11 17.11
N GLU A 362 -4.41 -6.66 15.89
CA GLU A 362 -4.42 -7.49 14.69
C GLU A 362 -3.00 -8.04 14.52
N ASP A 363 -2.87 -9.34 14.70
CA ASP A 363 -1.64 -10.04 14.45
C ASP A 363 -1.56 -10.51 12.98
N ALA A 364 -0.46 -11.14 12.62
CA ALA A 364 -0.26 -11.63 11.26
C ALA A 364 -1.26 -12.73 10.86
N GLU A 365 -1.80 -13.49 11.82
CA GLU A 365 -2.77 -14.55 11.58
C GLU A 365 -4.15 -13.96 11.28
N ASP A 366 -4.60 -12.99 12.10
CA ASP A 366 -5.85 -12.25 11.87
C ASP A 366 -5.83 -11.56 10.49
N LYS A 367 -4.72 -10.90 10.15
CA LYS A 367 -4.54 -10.28 8.84
C LYS A 367 -4.62 -11.31 7.71
N ALA A 368 -3.91 -12.43 7.84
CA ALA A 368 -3.92 -13.48 6.82
C ALA A 368 -5.32 -14.08 6.63
N TRP A 369 -6.11 -14.21 7.71
CA TRP A 369 -7.47 -14.71 7.64
C TRP A 369 -8.43 -13.71 6.98
N ARG A 370 -8.27 -12.41 7.26
CA ARG A 370 -9.01 -11.34 6.57
C ARG A 370 -8.67 -11.30 5.09
N ASP A 371 -7.40 -11.31 4.74
CA ASP A 371 -6.90 -11.29 3.36
C ASP A 371 -7.36 -12.54 2.57
N MET A 372 -7.57 -13.68 3.24
CA MET A 372 -8.01 -14.94 2.61
C MET A 372 -9.35 -14.82 1.87
N HIS A 373 -10.21 -13.91 2.30
CA HIS A 373 -11.54 -13.71 1.71
C HIS A 373 -11.51 -12.72 0.54
N PHE A 374 -10.35 -12.14 0.23
CA PHE A 374 -10.27 -11.16 -0.85
C PHE A 374 -10.48 -11.81 -2.23
N PRO A 375 -11.22 -11.16 -3.15
CA PRO A 375 -11.58 -11.76 -4.43
C PRO A 375 -10.36 -12.13 -5.28
N LYS A 376 -10.26 -13.39 -5.68
CA LYS A 376 -9.10 -13.92 -6.43
C LYS A 376 -9.03 -13.38 -7.86
N HIS A 377 -10.18 -13.15 -8.50
CA HIS A 377 -10.24 -12.65 -9.87
C HIS A 377 -9.55 -11.29 -10.00
N PHE A 378 -9.62 -10.45 -8.96
CA PHE A 378 -8.94 -9.16 -8.92
C PHE A 378 -7.42 -9.32 -9.13
N PHE A 379 -6.81 -10.29 -8.46
CA PHE A 379 -5.37 -10.53 -8.62
C PHE A 379 -5.01 -10.99 -10.03
N LEU A 380 -5.81 -11.87 -10.62
CA LEU A 380 -5.58 -12.33 -11.99
C LEU A 380 -5.62 -11.16 -12.97
N GLN A 381 -6.62 -10.30 -12.85
CA GLN A 381 -6.71 -9.07 -13.64
C GLN A 381 -5.54 -8.13 -13.34
N SER A 382 -5.11 -8.04 -12.08
CA SER A 382 -4.06 -7.11 -11.69
C SER A 382 -2.66 -7.46 -12.20
N PHE A 383 -2.40 -8.74 -12.49
CA PHE A 383 -1.18 -9.18 -13.17
C PHE A 383 -1.22 -8.97 -14.70
N GLU A 384 -2.40 -8.78 -15.28
CA GLU A 384 -2.55 -8.57 -16.73
C GLU A 384 -2.46 -7.08 -17.12
N ILE A 385 -2.51 -6.17 -16.14
CA ILE A 385 -2.42 -4.73 -16.39
C ILE A 385 -1.06 -4.38 -16.95
N ALA A 386 -1.06 -3.53 -17.97
CA ALA A 386 0.10 -2.75 -18.34
C ALA A 386 -0.29 -1.28 -18.29
N LEU A 387 0.39 -0.50 -17.46
CA LEU A 387 0.11 0.92 -17.21
C LEU A 387 -0.02 1.71 -18.52
N GLN A 388 0.83 1.44 -19.51
CA GLN A 388 0.79 2.10 -20.83
C GLN A 388 -0.46 1.78 -21.67
N ASN A 389 -1.17 0.72 -21.34
CA ASN A 389 -2.42 0.35 -21.99
C ASN A 389 -3.64 1.03 -21.34
N GLY A 390 -3.47 1.71 -20.21
CA GLY A 390 -4.54 2.43 -19.54
C GLY A 390 -5.28 3.41 -20.46
N ASN A 391 -6.59 3.46 -20.32
CA ASN A 391 -7.50 4.32 -21.08
C ASN A 391 -7.57 5.72 -20.46
N ALA A 392 -7.71 6.74 -21.33
CA ALA A 392 -7.98 8.12 -20.94
C ALA A 392 -9.13 8.67 -21.77
N SER A 393 -9.93 9.55 -21.18
CA SER A 393 -10.96 10.30 -21.91
C SER A 393 -10.36 11.30 -22.90
N GLN A 394 -9.16 11.82 -22.59
CA GLN A 394 -8.37 12.69 -23.46
C GLN A 394 -7.03 12.03 -23.76
N ILE A 395 -6.68 11.91 -25.04
CA ILE A 395 -5.44 11.22 -25.44
C ILE A 395 -4.19 12.00 -25.01
N GLU A 396 -4.31 13.32 -24.91
CA GLU A 396 -3.29 14.24 -24.42
C GLU A 396 -2.94 13.95 -22.95
N ASP A 397 -3.94 13.64 -22.12
CA ASP A 397 -3.72 13.31 -20.71
C ASP A 397 -2.92 12.00 -20.59
N LYS A 398 -3.28 10.98 -21.39
CA LYS A 398 -2.50 9.73 -21.44
C LYS A 398 -1.05 10.01 -21.78
N ALA A 399 -0.78 10.83 -22.79
CA ALA A 399 0.58 11.19 -23.19
C ALA A 399 1.34 11.94 -22.09
N ARG A 400 0.70 12.91 -21.42
CA ARG A 400 1.29 13.67 -20.31
C ARG A 400 1.62 12.79 -19.11
N ILE A 401 0.71 11.89 -18.75
CA ILE A 401 0.90 10.93 -17.66
C ILE A 401 2.05 9.99 -17.96
N LEU A 402 2.06 9.39 -19.15
CA LEU A 402 3.14 8.50 -19.56
C LEU A 402 4.49 9.23 -19.58
N LYS A 403 4.52 10.49 -20.05
CA LYS A 403 5.71 11.35 -19.94
C LYS A 403 6.13 11.54 -18.50
N ALA A 404 5.18 11.79 -17.58
CA ALA A 404 5.45 11.99 -16.17
C ALA A 404 6.03 10.75 -15.50
N MET A 405 5.57 9.55 -15.87
CA MET A 405 6.09 8.29 -15.36
C MET A 405 7.54 8.04 -15.80
N VAL A 406 7.85 8.28 -17.08
CA VAL A 406 9.22 8.14 -17.63
C VAL A 406 10.18 9.14 -16.98
N SER A 407 9.73 10.39 -16.88
CA SER A 407 10.48 11.53 -16.35
C SER A 407 11.04 11.31 -14.96
N MET A 408 10.44 10.43 -14.15
CA MET A 408 10.95 10.13 -12.82
C MET A 408 12.32 9.44 -12.82
N LYS A 409 12.69 8.70 -13.88
CA LYS A 409 14.06 8.18 -14.03
C LYS A 409 15.10 9.29 -14.17
N ASP A 410 14.72 10.40 -14.80
CA ASP A 410 15.54 11.58 -15.00
C ASP A 410 15.49 12.56 -13.82
N ILE A 411 14.40 12.56 -13.04
CA ILE A 411 14.29 13.29 -11.75
C ILE A 411 15.22 12.66 -10.71
N VAL A 412 15.32 11.32 -10.64
CA VAL A 412 16.36 10.64 -9.82
C VAL A 412 17.77 11.07 -10.25
N LYS A 413 17.94 11.52 -11.51
CA LYS A 413 19.20 12.04 -12.06
C LYS A 413 19.28 13.57 -12.12
N ASN A 414 18.36 14.31 -11.51
CA ASN A 414 18.35 15.78 -11.42
C ASN A 414 18.33 16.55 -12.78
N LYS A 415 17.73 15.99 -13.85
CA LYS A 415 17.59 16.72 -15.13
C LYS A 415 16.32 17.59 -15.15
N ASN A 416 16.43 18.81 -15.69
CA ASN A 416 15.28 19.69 -15.93
C ASN A 416 14.48 19.20 -17.15
N ILE A 417 13.18 18.96 -16.95
CA ILE A 417 12.30 18.37 -17.97
C ILE A 417 11.40 19.45 -18.55
N ASN A 418 11.47 19.66 -19.87
CA ASN A 418 10.57 20.58 -20.56
C ASN A 418 9.22 19.89 -20.83
N TRP A 419 8.20 20.25 -20.06
CA TRP A 419 6.85 19.69 -20.20
C TRP A 419 6.12 20.14 -21.47
N ASN A 420 6.48 21.32 -22.02
CA ASN A 420 5.84 21.93 -23.19
C ASN A 420 6.42 21.49 -24.55
N ASP A 421 7.52 20.73 -24.55
CA ASP A 421 8.02 20.07 -25.75
C ASP A 421 7.01 18.99 -26.19
N ASP A 422 6.76 18.84 -27.51
CA ASP A 422 5.69 18.06 -28.21
C ASP A 422 5.59 16.55 -27.84
N GLY A 423 6.34 16.15 -26.82
CA GLY A 423 6.05 15.00 -25.98
C GLY A 423 6.68 13.72 -26.47
N PRO A 424 6.40 12.60 -25.77
CA PRO A 424 6.73 11.25 -26.22
C PRO A 424 6.02 10.90 -27.51
N LEU A 425 4.84 11.47 -27.83
CA LEU A 425 4.05 11.07 -29.01
C LEU A 425 4.76 11.29 -30.35
N GLN A 426 5.47 12.40 -30.54
CA GLN A 426 6.32 12.60 -31.74
C GLN A 426 7.66 11.87 -31.66
N ARG A 427 8.19 11.65 -30.44
CA ARG A 427 9.42 10.87 -30.20
C ARG A 427 9.22 9.36 -30.28
N LEU A 428 8.00 8.88 -30.13
CA LEU A 428 7.54 7.51 -30.37
C LEU A 428 7.64 7.14 -31.87
N MET A 429 7.92 8.12 -32.75
CA MET A 429 8.28 7.86 -34.14
C MET A 429 9.79 7.66 -34.34
N ASN A 430 10.62 7.79 -33.29
CA ASN A 430 12.07 7.63 -33.35
C ASN A 430 12.52 6.40 -32.52
N GLU A 431 12.90 5.32 -33.21
CA GLU A 431 13.12 3.97 -32.64
C GLU A 431 14.11 3.92 -31.45
N LYS A 432 15.11 4.81 -31.41
CA LYS A 432 16.12 4.78 -30.34
C LYS A 432 15.60 5.30 -29.00
N MET A 433 14.70 6.29 -29.01
CA MET A 433 14.08 6.81 -27.78
C MET A 433 12.96 5.89 -27.27
N LEU A 434 12.31 5.14 -28.18
CA LEU A 434 11.32 4.13 -27.82
C LEU A 434 11.85 3.11 -26.80
N LYS A 435 13.11 2.68 -26.96
CA LYS A 435 13.72 1.65 -26.11
C LYS A 435 13.87 2.10 -24.65
N GLU A 436 14.22 3.37 -24.42
CA GLU A 436 14.40 3.89 -23.06
C GLU A 436 13.06 4.16 -22.36
N GLU A 437 12.05 4.64 -23.10
CA GLU A 437 10.69 4.84 -22.60
C GLU A 437 10.01 3.50 -22.26
N HIS A 438 10.15 2.50 -23.14
CA HIS A 438 9.67 1.14 -22.88
C HIS A 438 10.24 0.56 -21.59
N LEU A 439 11.53 0.80 -21.30
CA LEU A 439 12.15 0.32 -20.07
C LEU A 439 11.56 0.99 -18.82
N ALA A 440 11.24 2.29 -18.88
CA ALA A 440 10.62 2.98 -17.75
C ALA A 440 9.20 2.45 -17.47
N TYR A 441 8.40 2.21 -18.51
CA TYR A 441 7.09 1.57 -18.36
C TYR A 441 7.21 0.15 -17.84
N GLN A 442 8.19 -0.62 -18.33
CA GLN A 442 8.45 -1.97 -17.84
C GLN A 442 8.76 -1.96 -16.34
N LEU A 443 9.67 -1.09 -15.88
CA LEU A 443 10.00 -0.96 -14.45
C LEU A 443 8.78 -0.56 -13.61
N ALA A 444 7.94 0.35 -14.12
CA ALA A 444 6.71 0.76 -13.45
C ALA A 444 5.73 -0.41 -13.33
N ASN A 445 5.54 -1.18 -14.41
CA ASN A 445 4.70 -2.39 -14.41
C ASN A 445 5.26 -3.46 -13.47
N GLU A 446 6.57 -3.72 -13.51
CA GLU A 446 7.22 -4.68 -12.62
C GLU A 446 7.05 -4.29 -11.14
N ALA A 447 7.18 -3.00 -10.81
CA ALA A 447 6.97 -2.51 -9.45
C ALA A 447 5.51 -2.69 -8.99
N LEU A 448 4.55 -2.42 -9.88
CA LEU A 448 3.12 -2.64 -9.65
C LEU A 448 2.79 -4.12 -9.44
N HIS A 449 3.21 -4.97 -10.39
CA HIS A 449 2.98 -6.42 -10.34
C HIS A 449 3.65 -7.04 -9.12
N ALA A 450 4.87 -6.62 -8.76
CA ALA A 450 5.52 -7.07 -7.54
C ALA A 450 4.71 -6.70 -6.29
N LYS A 451 4.09 -5.51 -6.27
CA LYS A 451 3.23 -5.08 -5.16
C LYS A 451 1.96 -5.94 -5.07
N PHE A 452 1.29 -6.22 -6.20
CA PHE A 452 0.14 -7.14 -6.22
C PHE A 452 0.52 -8.58 -5.87
N ALA A 453 1.69 -9.05 -6.30
CA ALA A 453 2.21 -10.36 -5.93
C ALA A 453 2.39 -10.51 -4.42
N ILE A 454 2.87 -9.46 -3.74
CA ILE A 454 2.99 -9.44 -2.28
C ILE A 454 1.62 -9.61 -1.60
N TYR A 455 0.58 -8.90 -2.07
CA TYR A 455 -0.77 -9.07 -1.52
C TYR A 455 -1.39 -10.43 -1.85
N ALA A 456 -1.10 -10.98 -3.04
CA ALA A 456 -1.61 -12.27 -3.48
C ALA A 456 -0.91 -13.45 -2.78
N TRP A 457 0.31 -13.25 -2.26
CA TRP A 457 1.15 -14.34 -1.77
C TRP A 457 0.53 -15.15 -0.62
N PRO A 458 -0.06 -14.55 0.43
CA PRO A 458 -0.70 -15.31 1.51
C PRO A 458 -1.82 -16.23 0.98
N LEU A 459 -2.66 -15.71 0.07
CA LEU A 459 -3.71 -16.46 -0.61
C LEU A 459 -3.15 -17.61 -1.45
N ALA A 460 -2.13 -17.31 -2.26
CA ALA A 460 -1.45 -18.29 -3.11
C ALA A 460 -0.87 -19.45 -2.28
N HIS A 461 -0.25 -19.12 -1.15
CA HIS A 461 0.35 -20.09 -0.24
C HIS A 461 -0.71 -21.00 0.39
N GLN A 462 -1.77 -20.43 0.96
CA GLN A 462 -2.84 -21.19 1.62
C GLN A 462 -3.59 -22.14 0.67
N HIS A 463 -3.72 -21.76 -0.60
CA HIS A 463 -4.40 -22.60 -1.60
C HIS A 463 -3.47 -23.58 -2.33
N GLU A 464 -2.19 -23.69 -1.92
CA GLU A 464 -1.17 -24.47 -2.63
C GLU A 464 -1.01 -24.04 -4.11
N GLN A 465 -1.42 -22.81 -4.43
CA GLN A 465 -1.42 -22.24 -5.78
C GLN A 465 -0.15 -21.46 -6.11
N VAL A 466 0.85 -21.43 -5.22
CA VAL A 466 2.16 -20.78 -5.48
C VAL A 466 2.77 -21.25 -6.81
N LYS A 467 2.58 -22.52 -7.17
CA LYS A 467 3.06 -23.08 -8.45
C LYS A 467 2.37 -22.49 -9.69
N ASN A 468 1.17 -21.92 -9.53
CA ASN A 468 0.36 -21.37 -10.63
C ASN A 468 0.63 -19.88 -10.90
N PHE A 469 1.33 -19.15 -10.02
CA PHE A 469 1.72 -17.76 -10.26
C PHE A 469 2.92 -17.61 -11.19
N ASN A 470 3.63 -18.70 -11.49
CA ASN A 470 4.57 -18.76 -12.60
C ASN A 470 3.79 -18.94 -13.90
N GLY A 471 3.23 -17.85 -14.43
CA GLY A 471 2.58 -17.82 -15.72
C GLY A 471 3.53 -18.22 -16.86
N SER A 472 3.66 -19.51 -17.11
CA SER A 472 4.02 -20.05 -18.41
C SER A 472 3.33 -21.40 -18.59
N LYS A 473 2.63 -21.56 -19.71
CA LYS A 473 2.16 -22.87 -20.17
C LYS A 473 3.38 -23.79 -20.36
N ALA A 474 3.77 -24.57 -19.35
CA ALA A 474 4.61 -25.78 -19.52
C ALA A 474 4.68 -26.65 -18.24
N LEU A 475 4.27 -27.92 -18.42
CA LEU A 475 4.66 -29.19 -17.75
C LEU A 475 5.21 -29.25 -16.30
N SER A 476 4.51 -30.07 -15.50
CA SER A 476 4.93 -31.19 -14.60
C SER A 476 6.33 -31.15 -13.93
N ARG A 477 6.57 -31.49 -12.65
CA ARG A 477 6.05 -32.54 -11.75
C ARG A 477 6.38 -32.20 -10.28
N SER A 478 5.82 -32.99 -9.38
CA SER A 478 5.88 -33.03 -7.91
C SER A 478 7.17 -32.61 -7.19
N THR A 479 6.99 -31.91 -6.05
CA THR A 479 7.80 -32.03 -4.83
C THR A 479 6.97 -31.60 -3.61
N GLU A 480 7.27 -32.24 -2.49
CA GLU A 480 6.57 -32.30 -1.20
C GLU A 480 6.56 -30.99 -0.40
N SER A 481 5.56 -30.86 0.46
CA SER A 481 5.22 -29.71 1.30
C SER A 481 6.22 -29.45 2.44
N LEU A 482 6.64 -28.19 2.62
CA LEU A 482 7.21 -27.66 3.86
C LEU A 482 6.46 -26.36 4.25
N PRO A 483 6.06 -26.17 5.53
CA PRO A 483 5.25 -25.04 5.93
C PRO A 483 6.11 -23.92 6.56
N PHE A 484 6.81 -23.11 5.74
CA PHE A 484 7.34 -21.81 6.18
C PHE A 484 7.49 -20.87 4.97
N SER A 485 7.12 -19.59 5.13
CA SER A 485 7.33 -18.52 4.16
C SER A 485 8.83 -18.17 4.07
N ASN A 486 9.56 -18.86 3.17
CA ASN A 486 10.96 -18.57 2.88
C ASN A 486 11.05 -17.73 1.60
N ILE A 487 11.77 -16.60 1.64
CA ILE A 487 12.30 -15.96 0.44
C ILE A 487 13.78 -16.32 0.35
N LEU A 488 14.14 -17.11 -0.66
CA LEU A 488 15.54 -17.34 -1.02
C LEU A 488 15.88 -16.42 -2.19
N LEU A 489 16.62 -15.35 -1.92
CA LEU A 489 17.07 -14.39 -2.92
C LEU A 489 18.50 -14.76 -3.34
N ASN A 490 18.63 -15.53 -4.41
CA ASN A 490 19.93 -15.93 -4.95
C ASN A 490 20.33 -14.99 -6.09
N VAL A 491 21.27 -14.08 -5.82
CA VAL A 491 21.80 -13.13 -6.81
C VAL A 491 23.18 -13.62 -7.26
N MET A 492 23.25 -14.35 -8.37
CA MET A 492 24.52 -14.82 -8.95
C MET A 492 24.97 -13.98 -10.15
N ASN A 493 26.24 -13.51 -10.09
CA ASN A 493 27.06 -12.91 -11.15
C ASN A 493 26.50 -11.70 -11.94
N CYS A 494 26.93 -10.50 -11.54
CA CYS A 494 27.07 -9.33 -12.41
C CYS A 494 28.52 -9.26 -12.93
N ASN A 495 28.89 -10.10 -13.89
CA ASN A 495 30.05 -9.89 -14.78
C ASN A 495 29.94 -10.80 -16.02
N PHE A 496 29.83 -10.19 -17.21
CA PHE A 496 29.85 -10.90 -18.49
C PHE A 496 31.31 -11.14 -18.89
N ASP A 497 31.71 -12.41 -18.98
CA ASP A 497 32.98 -12.80 -19.59
C ASP A 497 32.83 -12.82 -21.12
N THR A 498 33.68 -12.08 -21.81
CA THR A 498 33.70 -11.99 -23.28
C THR A 498 34.66 -13.03 -23.83
N THR A 499 34.14 -14.18 -24.25
CA THR A 499 34.88 -15.11 -25.13
C THR A 499 34.16 -15.22 -26.47
N LEU A 500 34.59 -14.40 -27.43
CA LEU A 500 34.21 -14.48 -28.83
C LEU A 500 35.03 -15.59 -29.52
N GLN A 501 34.36 -16.66 -29.96
CA GLN A 501 34.89 -17.54 -31.01
C GLN A 501 34.82 -16.79 -32.34
N THR A 502 35.98 -16.53 -32.94
CA THR A 502 36.10 -15.98 -34.29
C THR A 502 35.99 -17.09 -35.34
N THR A 503 35.20 -16.85 -36.38
CA THR A 503 35.36 -17.54 -37.67
C THR A 503 35.45 -16.52 -38.81
N SER A 504 36.49 -16.75 -39.62
CA SER A 504 36.73 -16.31 -41.00
C SER A 504 37.30 -14.90 -41.26
N PRO A 505 38.10 -14.76 -42.35
CA PRO A 505 39.22 -13.82 -42.42
C PRO A 505 39.06 -12.74 -43.52
N ASP A 506 40.08 -11.90 -43.57
CA ASP A 506 40.47 -10.99 -44.67
C ASP A 506 39.80 -9.61 -44.70
N GLU A 507 40.35 -8.70 -43.88
CA GLU A 507 40.84 -7.40 -44.35
C GLU A 507 41.80 -6.78 -43.31
N GLU A 508 42.94 -6.24 -43.78
CA GLU A 508 44.05 -5.71 -42.96
C GLU A 508 43.68 -4.45 -42.14
N PRO A 509 44.26 -4.25 -40.94
CA PRO A 509 43.90 -3.16 -40.06
C PRO A 509 44.65 -1.86 -40.40
N LYS A 510 43.93 -0.73 -40.32
CA LYS A 510 44.53 0.58 -40.03
C LYS A 510 44.39 0.84 -38.54
N ASP A 511 45.54 1.07 -37.91
CA ASP A 511 45.67 1.46 -36.52
C ASP A 511 44.92 2.77 -36.22
N GLU A 512 43.89 2.68 -35.37
CA GLU A 512 43.43 3.83 -34.59
C GLU A 512 43.13 3.34 -33.16
N LYS A 513 44.05 3.66 -32.25
CA LYS A 513 43.89 3.43 -30.81
C LYS A 513 42.78 4.34 -30.30
N VAL A 514 41.64 3.76 -29.93
CA VAL A 514 40.67 4.39 -29.03
C VAL A 514 40.79 3.69 -27.69
N GLU A 515 41.38 4.36 -26.71
CA GLU A 515 41.28 3.98 -25.30
C GLU A 515 39.84 4.28 -24.85
N VAL A 516 39.09 3.23 -24.49
CA VAL A 516 37.78 3.35 -23.84
C VAL A 516 37.99 3.08 -22.35
N GLU A 517 37.70 4.08 -21.52
CA GLU A 517 37.65 3.93 -20.06
C GLU A 517 36.54 2.95 -19.64
N PRO A 518 36.80 1.99 -18.73
CA PRO A 518 35.79 1.05 -18.27
C PRO A 518 35.19 1.53 -16.93
N ASP A 519 34.15 2.36 -16.94
CA ASP A 519 33.46 2.69 -15.68
C ASP A 519 31.95 2.96 -15.86
N ALA A 520 31.15 1.91 -15.62
CA ALA A 520 29.83 2.02 -15.02
C ALA A 520 29.40 0.63 -14.51
N LYS A 521 29.88 0.22 -13.33
CA LYS A 521 29.30 -0.93 -12.60
C LYS A 521 27.94 -0.49 -12.03
N GLU A 522 26.85 -1.08 -12.51
CA GLU A 522 25.50 -0.83 -11.99
C GLU A 522 25.42 -1.17 -10.49
N ILE A 523 25.04 -0.19 -9.68
CA ILE A 523 24.78 -0.36 -8.26
C ILE A 523 23.34 -0.84 -8.11
N ILE A 524 23.16 -2.10 -7.68
CA ILE A 524 21.83 -2.60 -7.29
C ILE A 524 21.40 -1.85 -6.03
N ASP A 525 20.31 -1.08 -6.11
CA ASP A 525 19.70 -0.42 -4.96
C ASP A 525 18.88 -1.44 -4.13
N LEU A 526 19.61 -2.22 -3.33
CA LEU A 526 19.02 -3.20 -2.43
C LEU A 526 18.19 -2.56 -1.30
N SER A 527 18.29 -1.24 -1.07
CA SER A 527 17.50 -0.54 -0.04
C SER A 527 16.00 -0.51 -0.37
N ALA A 528 15.67 -0.46 -1.67
CA ALA A 528 14.30 -0.52 -2.17
C ALA A 528 13.66 -1.93 -2.06
N ILE A 529 14.48 -2.98 -2.21
CA ILE A 529 14.05 -4.39 -2.06
C ILE A 529 13.77 -4.72 -0.59
N THR A 530 14.48 -4.07 0.32
CA THR A 530 14.54 -4.46 1.73
C THR A 530 13.68 -3.61 2.66
N SER A 531 13.35 -2.37 2.29
CA SER A 531 12.32 -1.57 2.96
C SER A 531 10.93 -2.24 2.96
N LYS A 532 10.69 -3.19 2.03
CA LYS A 532 9.45 -3.98 1.89
C LYS A 532 9.43 -5.29 2.69
N ALA A 533 10.50 -5.62 3.42
CA ALA A 533 10.66 -6.91 4.10
C ALA A 533 10.24 -6.91 5.58
N ALA A 534 9.45 -5.92 6.03
CA ALA A 534 9.00 -5.78 7.43
C ALA A 534 8.23 -7.00 8.00
N LEU A 535 7.74 -7.89 7.13
CA LEU A 535 7.03 -9.13 7.47
C LEU A 535 7.92 -10.39 7.44
N LEU A 536 9.20 -10.29 7.05
CA LEU A 536 10.06 -11.47 6.95
C LEU A 536 10.56 -11.93 8.30
N ASP A 537 10.13 -13.12 8.71
CA ASP A 537 10.67 -13.82 9.87
C ASP A 537 12.12 -14.31 9.63
N ARG A 538 12.42 -14.60 8.35
CA ARG A 538 13.69 -15.14 7.87
C ARG A 538 14.23 -14.33 6.69
N PHE A 539 15.48 -13.88 6.79
CA PHE A 539 16.20 -13.10 5.78
C PHE A 539 17.47 -13.84 5.39
N GLU A 540 17.54 -14.34 4.16
CA GLU A 540 18.71 -15.03 3.63
C GLU A 540 19.19 -14.33 2.35
N ILE A 541 20.48 -14.02 2.29
CA ILE A 541 21.09 -13.42 1.11
C ILE A 541 22.45 -14.04 0.85
N THR A 542 22.71 -14.38 -0.41
CA THR A 542 24.03 -14.81 -0.90
C THR A 542 24.49 -13.79 -1.94
N LEU A 543 25.69 -13.24 -1.76
CA LEU A 543 26.30 -12.27 -2.66
C LEU A 543 27.69 -12.75 -3.11
N ILE A 544 27.99 -12.56 -4.39
CA ILE A 544 29.26 -12.94 -5.01
C ILE A 544 29.86 -11.70 -5.69
N GLY A 545 31.14 -11.40 -5.46
CA GLY A 545 31.86 -10.34 -6.17
C GLY A 545 31.45 -8.91 -5.80
N THR A 546 30.94 -8.69 -4.58
CA THR A 546 30.36 -7.39 -4.17
C THR A 546 31.38 -6.43 -3.54
N ASN A 547 31.10 -5.13 -3.66
CA ASN A 547 31.92 -4.05 -3.08
C ASN A 547 31.32 -3.52 -1.76
N LYS A 548 32.11 -2.71 -1.02
CA LYS A 548 31.74 -2.08 0.25
C LYS A 548 30.34 -1.45 0.30
N HIS A 549 29.91 -0.75 -0.75
CA HIS A 549 28.62 -0.03 -0.75
C HIS A 549 27.44 -1.00 -0.80
N SER A 550 27.55 -2.07 -1.60
CA SER A 550 26.54 -3.12 -1.67
C SER A 550 26.29 -3.76 -0.30
N PHE A 551 27.34 -3.98 0.50
CA PHE A 551 27.21 -4.48 1.87
C PHE A 551 26.39 -3.54 2.76
N LEU A 552 26.72 -2.25 2.75
CA LEU A 552 26.03 -1.26 3.59
C LEU A 552 24.54 -1.17 3.22
N ASN A 553 24.22 -1.27 1.93
CA ASN A 553 22.83 -1.28 1.46
C ASN A 553 22.08 -2.54 1.93
N VAL A 554 22.71 -3.71 1.88
CA VAL A 554 22.14 -4.96 2.39
C VAL A 554 21.83 -4.84 3.88
N PHE A 555 22.79 -4.31 4.66
CA PHE A 555 22.61 -4.15 6.10
C PHE A 555 21.51 -3.15 6.44
N ALA A 556 21.48 -2.00 5.77
CA ALA A 556 20.41 -1.01 5.93
C ALA A 556 19.04 -1.66 5.73
N GLY A 557 18.98 -2.61 4.80
CA GLY A 557 17.81 -3.38 4.45
C GLY A 557 17.32 -4.46 5.42
N ILE A 558 18.15 -4.94 6.35
CA ILE A 558 17.71 -6.05 7.21
C ILE A 558 16.44 -5.64 7.99
N PRO A 559 15.32 -6.39 7.93
CA PRO A 559 14.07 -5.99 8.57
C PRO A 559 14.17 -5.98 10.10
N TYR A 560 13.59 -4.97 10.74
CA TYR A 560 13.62 -4.82 12.21
C TYR A 560 12.98 -5.98 12.99
N ASN A 561 12.02 -6.67 12.37
CA ASN A 561 11.27 -7.77 12.97
C ASN A 561 11.86 -9.16 12.69
N CYS A 562 12.97 -9.24 11.95
CA CYS A 562 13.54 -10.51 11.52
C CYS A 562 14.05 -11.34 12.71
N ARG A 563 13.71 -12.64 12.75
CA ARG A 563 14.17 -13.61 13.77
C ARG A 563 15.36 -14.42 13.28
N TYR A 564 15.49 -14.65 11.99
CA TYR A 564 16.58 -15.43 11.39
C TYR A 564 17.25 -14.64 10.28
N VAL A 565 18.55 -14.40 10.39
CA VAL A 565 19.33 -13.73 9.36
C VAL A 565 20.50 -14.62 8.97
N ARG A 566 20.62 -14.95 7.67
CA ARG A 566 21.78 -15.63 7.10
C ARG A 566 22.36 -14.82 5.95
N LEU A 567 23.65 -14.51 6.06
CA LEU A 567 24.35 -13.72 5.05
C LEU A 567 25.53 -14.55 4.53
N GLU A 568 25.56 -14.82 3.22
CA GLU A 568 26.66 -15.51 2.57
C GLU A 568 27.34 -14.57 1.58
N PHE A 569 28.65 -14.48 1.66
CA PHE A 569 29.46 -13.58 0.86
C PHE A 569 30.63 -14.36 0.26
N HIS A 570 30.85 -14.22 -1.04
CA HIS A 570 31.93 -14.89 -1.77
C HIS A 570 32.70 -13.89 -2.64
N ASP A 571 34.03 -14.00 -2.66
CA ASP A 571 34.91 -13.22 -3.54
C ASP A 571 34.70 -11.70 -3.42
N CYS A 572 34.49 -11.23 -2.19
CA CYS A 572 34.21 -9.83 -1.93
C CYS A 572 35.51 -9.03 -1.75
N GLU A 573 35.62 -7.92 -2.48
CA GLU A 573 36.76 -7.02 -2.40
C GLU A 573 36.47 -5.84 -1.45
N ASN A 574 37.50 -5.36 -0.76
CA ASN A 574 37.43 -4.13 0.05
C ASN A 574 36.43 -4.16 1.21
N ILE A 575 36.15 -5.33 1.78
CA ILE A 575 35.50 -5.40 3.09
C ILE A 575 36.49 -4.87 4.13
N THR A 576 36.08 -3.87 4.91
CA THR A 576 36.88 -3.27 6.00
C THR A 576 36.19 -3.47 7.34
N ASP A 577 36.89 -3.23 8.45
CA ASP A 577 36.31 -3.30 9.80
C ASP A 577 35.06 -2.39 9.95
N GLU A 578 34.98 -1.29 9.18
CA GLU A 578 33.83 -0.39 9.17
C GLU A 578 32.54 -1.05 8.67
N VAL A 579 32.65 -1.94 7.68
CA VAL A 579 31.51 -2.67 7.11
C VAL A 579 30.88 -3.53 8.19
N PHE A 580 31.70 -4.28 8.92
CA PHE A 580 31.23 -5.08 10.03
C PHE A 580 30.71 -4.25 11.20
N PHE A 581 31.30 -3.08 11.49
CA PHE A 581 30.76 -2.20 12.53
C PHE A 581 29.34 -1.74 12.19
N ALA A 582 29.06 -1.44 10.92
CA ALA A 582 27.70 -1.13 10.46
C ALA A 582 26.76 -2.34 10.59
N LEU A 583 27.22 -3.54 10.23
CA LEU A 583 26.47 -4.78 10.44
C LEU A 583 26.14 -5.01 11.92
N TRP A 584 27.13 -4.94 12.81
CA TRP A 584 26.92 -5.12 14.25
C TRP A 584 25.95 -4.09 14.81
N GLU A 585 26.10 -2.83 14.43
CA GLU A 585 25.17 -1.77 14.82
C GLU A 585 23.74 -2.09 14.37
N LYS A 586 23.53 -2.51 13.12
CA LYS A 586 22.21 -2.90 12.60
C LYS A 586 21.64 -4.09 13.37
N LEU A 587 22.40 -5.18 13.55
CA LEU A 587 21.93 -6.37 14.28
C LEU A 587 21.54 -6.03 15.72
N SER A 588 22.21 -5.06 16.35
CA SER A 588 21.88 -4.60 17.71
C SER A 588 20.52 -3.92 17.82
N GLN A 589 19.96 -3.44 16.70
CA GLN A 589 18.65 -2.83 16.63
C GLN A 589 17.54 -3.88 16.40
N LEU A 590 17.89 -5.12 16.03
CA LEU A 590 16.94 -6.20 15.75
C LEU A 590 16.49 -6.88 17.05
N LYS A 591 15.44 -6.33 17.68
CA LYS A 591 14.92 -6.81 18.98
C LYS A 591 14.37 -8.24 18.96
N HIS A 592 14.12 -8.80 17.78
CA HIS A 592 13.52 -10.11 17.56
C HIS A 592 14.51 -11.16 17.07
N LEU A 593 15.75 -10.79 16.77
CA LEU A 593 16.76 -11.70 16.22
C LEU A 593 17.08 -12.86 17.17
N ILE A 594 16.90 -14.09 16.70
CA ILE A 594 17.15 -15.36 17.40
C ILE A 594 18.36 -16.07 16.79
N HIS A 595 18.51 -16.02 15.48
CA HIS A 595 19.58 -16.71 14.76
C HIS A 595 20.28 -15.75 13.81
N PHE A 596 21.60 -15.69 13.91
CA PHE A 596 22.45 -14.98 12.95
C PHE A 596 23.55 -15.90 12.46
N ASP A 597 23.63 -16.06 11.15
CA ASP A 597 24.64 -16.82 10.45
C ASP A 597 25.31 -15.93 9.40
N ILE A 598 26.64 -15.86 9.42
CA ILE A 598 27.39 -15.19 8.37
C ILE A 598 28.50 -16.08 7.88
N LYS A 599 28.52 -16.28 6.57
CA LYS A 599 29.58 -16.97 5.85
C LYS A 599 30.29 -16.01 4.91
N ILE A 600 31.61 -15.92 5.00
CA ILE A 600 32.43 -15.09 4.12
C ILE A 600 33.58 -15.92 3.58
N GLY A 601 33.59 -16.11 2.26
CA GLY A 601 34.67 -16.74 1.53
C GLY A 601 35.61 -15.70 0.91
N ASN A 602 36.91 -15.97 1.00
CA ASN A 602 37.96 -15.29 0.23
C ASN A 602 38.09 -13.77 0.50
N LEU A 603 38.29 -13.41 1.77
CA LEU A 603 38.57 -12.02 2.17
C LEU A 603 39.99 -11.59 1.77
N SER A 604 40.10 -10.76 0.73
CA SER A 604 41.39 -10.29 0.19
C SER A 604 42.14 -9.29 1.08
N ASN A 605 41.50 -8.75 2.14
CA ASN A 605 42.10 -7.76 3.03
C ASN A 605 42.18 -8.27 4.49
N THR A 606 43.37 -8.15 5.09
CA THR A 606 43.61 -8.54 6.48
C THR A 606 42.85 -7.63 7.45
N HIS A 607 41.78 -8.17 8.04
CA HIS A 607 41.07 -7.52 9.13
C HIS A 607 41.86 -7.54 10.43
N SER A 608 41.69 -6.49 11.23
CA SER A 608 42.32 -6.38 12.53
C SER A 608 41.46 -7.07 13.59
N ASP A 609 42.06 -7.42 14.73
CA ASP A 609 41.32 -7.84 15.92
C ASP A 609 40.21 -6.85 16.33
N ALA A 610 40.20 -5.61 15.82
CA ALA A 610 39.19 -4.61 16.12
C ALA A 610 37.77 -5.04 15.73
N LEU A 611 37.60 -5.89 14.70
CA LEU A 611 36.30 -6.46 14.33
C LEU A 611 35.53 -7.00 15.54
N VAL A 612 36.26 -7.70 16.41
CA VAL A 612 35.72 -8.26 17.65
C VAL A 612 35.97 -7.34 18.83
N THR A 613 37.20 -6.87 18.94
CA THR A 613 37.70 -6.31 20.17
C THR A 613 37.36 -4.84 20.31
N HIS A 614 36.98 -4.12 19.24
CA HIS A 614 36.78 -2.67 19.31
C HIS A 614 35.80 -2.30 20.45
N PRO A 615 36.17 -1.39 21.38
CA PRO A 615 35.50 -1.23 22.67
C PRO A 615 34.05 -0.73 22.58
N ARG A 616 33.67 -0.10 21.46
CA ARG A 616 32.33 0.48 21.26
C ARG A 616 31.53 -0.16 20.13
N LYS A 617 32.23 -0.72 19.14
CA LYS A 617 31.66 -1.13 17.85
C LYS A 617 31.98 -2.57 17.48
N GLY A 618 32.96 -3.18 18.15
CA GLY A 618 33.32 -4.57 17.90
C GLY A 618 32.23 -5.50 18.41
N LEU A 619 32.17 -6.70 17.84
CA LEU A 619 31.14 -7.69 18.16
C LEU A 619 31.00 -7.92 19.68
N ALA A 620 32.11 -8.00 20.41
CA ALA A 620 32.09 -8.19 21.86
C ALA A 620 31.39 -7.05 22.63
N ALA A 621 31.42 -5.81 22.12
CA ALA A 621 30.74 -4.67 22.74
C ALA A 621 29.24 -4.63 22.41
N VAL A 622 28.84 -5.22 21.28
CA VAL A 622 27.48 -5.15 20.76
C VAL A 622 26.64 -6.35 21.18
N LEU A 623 27.25 -7.53 21.30
CA LEU A 623 26.59 -8.79 21.64
C LEU A 623 25.66 -8.70 22.88
N PRO A 624 26.02 -8.00 23.98
CA PRO A 624 25.12 -7.85 25.13
C PRO A 624 23.80 -7.09 24.85
N LYS A 625 23.71 -6.38 23.72
CA LYS A 625 22.50 -5.67 23.29
C LYS A 625 21.51 -6.59 22.57
N MET A 626 21.98 -7.72 22.03
CA MET A 626 21.18 -8.69 21.26
C MET A 626 20.48 -9.70 22.18
N LYS A 627 19.54 -9.21 23.00
CA LYS A 627 18.97 -9.98 24.13
C LYS A 627 18.29 -11.29 23.75
N LYS A 628 17.74 -11.42 22.53
CA LYS A 628 17.03 -12.61 22.07
C LYS A 628 17.88 -13.57 21.22
N LEU A 629 19.13 -13.21 20.92
CA LEU A 629 19.98 -14.02 20.06
C LEU A 629 20.34 -15.32 20.78
N GLU A 630 19.96 -16.46 20.18
CA GLU A 630 20.23 -17.80 20.68
C GLU A 630 21.35 -18.49 19.90
N THR A 631 21.49 -18.19 18.61
CA THR A 631 22.53 -18.79 17.75
C THR A 631 23.31 -17.72 17.01
N LEU A 632 24.64 -17.80 17.11
CA LEU A 632 25.58 -16.96 16.39
C LEU A 632 26.60 -17.85 15.67
N ILE A 633 26.57 -17.85 14.35
CA ILE A 633 27.52 -18.58 13.50
C ILE A 633 28.33 -17.54 12.72
N LEU A 634 29.65 -17.63 12.85
CA LEU A 634 30.61 -16.80 12.15
C LEU A 634 31.57 -17.72 11.40
N ASP A 635 31.36 -17.88 10.11
CA ASP A 635 32.21 -18.65 9.22
C ASP A 635 32.99 -17.68 8.32
N ILE A 636 34.17 -17.26 8.77
CA ILE A 636 34.96 -16.23 8.09
C ILE A 636 36.26 -16.87 7.60
N GLU A 637 36.25 -17.26 6.33
CA GLU A 637 37.43 -17.77 5.64
C GLU A 637 38.30 -16.59 5.18
N GLY A 638 39.43 -16.39 5.86
CA GLY A 638 40.46 -15.44 5.41
C GLY A 638 41.14 -15.91 4.12
N ASP A 639 41.85 -15.01 3.44
CA ASP A 639 42.68 -15.35 2.29
C ASP A 639 43.60 -16.54 2.62
N THR A 640 43.31 -17.68 1.99
CA THR A 640 44.04 -18.94 2.16
C THR A 640 45.51 -18.80 1.80
N TYR A 641 45.89 -17.81 0.99
CA TYR A 641 47.27 -17.59 0.55
C TYR A 641 48.13 -16.82 1.57
N GLN A 642 47.54 -16.07 2.51
CA GLN A 642 48.30 -15.25 3.46
C GLN A 642 48.35 -15.78 4.90
N HIS A 643 47.66 -16.90 5.20
CA HIS A 643 47.69 -17.62 6.48
C HIS A 643 47.48 -16.74 7.75
N LYS A 644 46.83 -15.57 7.63
CA LYS A 644 46.53 -14.70 8.78
C LYS A 644 45.06 -14.83 9.16
N SER A 645 44.79 -15.55 10.26
CA SER A 645 43.47 -15.53 10.91
C SER A 645 43.10 -14.09 11.28
N CYS A 646 41.87 -13.67 10.96
CA CYS A 646 41.31 -12.37 11.36
C CYS A 646 41.07 -12.26 12.87
N PHE A 647 41.22 -13.36 13.61
CA PHE A 647 40.92 -13.43 15.03
C PHE A 647 42.09 -14.03 15.79
N THR A 648 42.66 -13.27 16.71
CA THR A 648 43.66 -13.77 17.66
C THR A 648 42.99 -14.38 18.90
N GLU A 649 43.79 -15.03 19.74
CA GLU A 649 43.36 -15.48 21.08
C GLU A 649 42.78 -14.32 21.93
N LYS A 650 43.21 -13.08 21.69
CA LYS A 650 42.66 -11.90 22.38
C LYS A 650 41.22 -11.63 21.97
N SER A 651 40.88 -11.84 20.69
CA SER A 651 39.51 -11.73 20.17
C SER A 651 38.60 -12.77 20.80
N ILE A 652 39.05 -14.03 20.85
CA ILE A 652 38.32 -15.12 21.50
C ILE A 652 38.11 -14.83 22.99
N HIS A 653 39.15 -14.36 23.69
CA HIS A 653 39.06 -14.00 25.12
C HIS A 653 38.13 -12.82 25.39
N ARG A 654 38.04 -11.84 24.47
CA ARG A 654 37.05 -10.75 24.60
C ARG A 654 35.63 -11.23 24.33
N LEU A 655 35.43 -12.10 23.34
CA LEU A 655 34.11 -12.69 23.09
C LEU A 655 33.64 -13.52 24.27
N SER A 656 34.49 -14.40 24.79
CA SER A 656 34.14 -15.23 25.96
C SER A 656 33.76 -14.39 27.18
N LYS A 657 34.39 -13.22 27.37
CA LYS A 657 34.04 -12.26 28.43
C LYS A 657 32.79 -11.43 28.15
N ALA A 658 32.37 -11.30 26.90
CA ALA A 658 31.17 -10.53 26.52
C ALA A 658 29.87 -11.34 26.60
N ILE A 659 29.99 -12.66 26.52
CA ILE A 659 28.90 -13.63 26.59
C ILE A 659 28.22 -13.85 27.99
N PRO A 660 28.78 -13.47 29.17
CA PRO A 660 28.20 -13.82 30.49
C PRO A 660 26.76 -13.36 30.78
N SER A 661 26.00 -14.26 31.45
CA SER A 661 24.68 -14.25 32.13
C SER A 661 23.51 -13.38 31.65
N LYS A 662 23.69 -12.46 30.69
CA LYS A 662 22.64 -11.56 30.20
C LYS A 662 22.32 -11.74 28.71
N THR A 663 22.93 -12.73 28.06
CA THR A 663 22.61 -13.12 26.69
C THR A 663 21.82 -14.42 26.71
N ASN A 664 20.89 -14.57 25.76
CA ASN A 664 20.18 -15.84 25.54
C ASN A 664 20.98 -16.79 24.61
N LEU A 665 22.26 -16.51 24.39
CA LEU A 665 23.08 -17.23 23.42
C LEU A 665 23.29 -18.67 23.91
N LYS A 666 22.83 -19.64 23.11
CA LYS A 666 22.97 -21.08 23.35
C LYS A 666 24.11 -21.66 22.53
N THR A 667 24.25 -21.18 21.30
CA THR A 667 25.20 -21.67 20.31
C THR A 667 26.06 -20.53 19.80
N LEU A 668 27.37 -20.65 19.98
CA LEU A 668 28.36 -19.83 19.31
C LEU A 668 29.32 -20.73 18.52
N LYS A 669 29.26 -20.63 17.20
CA LYS A 669 30.20 -21.29 16.31
C LYS A 669 31.06 -20.22 15.64
N VAL A 670 32.38 -20.36 15.77
CA VAL A 670 33.31 -19.50 15.06
C VAL A 670 34.32 -20.37 14.33
N ASP A 671 34.29 -20.28 13.00
CA ASP A 671 35.25 -20.94 12.11
C ASP A 671 36.26 -19.90 11.62
N PHE A 672 37.55 -20.25 11.73
CA PHE A 672 38.68 -19.35 11.44
C PHE A 672 39.56 -19.87 10.29
N GLY A 673 39.06 -20.84 9.51
CA GLY A 673 39.87 -21.52 8.50
C GLY A 673 40.89 -22.49 9.12
N GLU A 674 41.81 -22.96 8.27
CA GLU A 674 42.26 -24.36 8.12
C GLU A 674 42.66 -25.22 9.33
N GLN A 675 42.67 -24.74 10.58
CA GLN A 675 43.15 -25.58 11.71
C GLN A 675 42.35 -25.50 13.01
N ARG A 676 41.37 -24.60 13.20
CA ARG A 676 40.64 -24.51 14.47
C ARG A 676 39.20 -24.03 14.31
N VAL A 677 38.26 -24.94 14.56
CA VAL A 677 36.85 -24.58 14.80
C VAL A 677 36.65 -24.47 16.30
N TYR A 678 36.14 -23.31 16.75
CA TYR A 678 35.75 -23.10 18.13
C TYR A 678 34.24 -23.23 18.24
N ILE A 679 33.79 -24.29 18.90
CA ILE A 679 32.39 -24.52 19.20
C ILE A 679 32.18 -24.32 20.68
N CYS A 680 31.28 -23.40 20.99
CA CYS A 680 30.85 -23.03 22.32
C CYS A 680 29.35 -23.31 22.41
N GLU A 681 28.99 -24.38 23.13
CA GLU A 681 27.60 -24.75 23.41
C GLU A 681 27.33 -24.65 24.91
N SER A 682 26.24 -24.00 25.27
CA SER A 682 25.74 -24.01 26.65
C SER A 682 24.95 -25.31 26.89
N LYS A 683 25.44 -26.17 27.77
CA LYS A 683 24.73 -27.37 28.23
C LYS A 683 24.08 -27.06 29.58
N ASP A 684 22.86 -26.54 29.56
CA ASP A 684 21.93 -26.30 30.68
C ASP A 684 22.51 -25.61 31.95
N GLU A 685 21.89 -24.49 32.34
CA GLU A 685 22.21 -23.68 33.54
C GLU A 685 23.67 -23.17 33.67
N VAL A 686 23.98 -22.14 32.87
CA VAL A 686 24.82 -20.93 33.12
C VAL A 686 26.22 -21.03 33.80
N GLU A 687 26.73 -22.16 34.27
CA GLU A 687 27.98 -22.13 35.05
C GLU A 687 29.30 -22.39 34.28
N TRP A 688 29.29 -22.87 33.03
CA TRP A 688 30.55 -23.02 32.28
C TRP A 688 30.37 -23.19 30.76
N TRP A 689 30.97 -22.28 29.99
CA TRP A 689 31.13 -22.42 28.53
C TRP A 689 32.31 -23.34 28.23
N LYS A 690 32.06 -24.51 27.62
CA LYS A 690 33.14 -25.41 27.21
C LYS A 690 33.64 -25.02 25.83
N VAL A 691 34.81 -24.40 25.77
CA VAL A 691 35.52 -24.19 24.51
C VAL A 691 36.07 -25.55 24.06
N SER A 692 35.51 -26.11 23.00
CA SER A 692 36.08 -27.28 22.33
C SER A 692 36.90 -26.81 21.14
N VAL A 693 38.18 -27.16 21.12
CA VAL A 693 39.05 -27.00 19.95
C VAL A 693 39.10 -28.36 19.28
N SER A 694 38.48 -28.48 18.11
CA SER A 694 38.66 -29.66 17.27
C SER A 694 39.82 -29.38 16.31
N SER A 695 40.86 -30.22 16.36
CA SER A 695 41.91 -30.22 15.36
C SER A 695 41.37 -30.93 14.12
N TYR A 696 41.11 -30.18 13.06
CA TYR A 696 40.65 -30.73 11.80
C TYR A 696 41.86 -31.19 10.97
N GLN A 697 41.99 -32.49 10.69
CA GLN A 697 42.90 -33.00 9.67
C GLN A 697 42.14 -33.07 8.35
N LYS A 698 42.47 -32.15 7.43
CA LYS A 698 41.84 -32.07 6.12
C LYS A 698 42.64 -32.91 5.12
N ASP A 699 42.26 -34.16 4.91
CA ASP A 699 42.68 -34.91 3.72
C ASP A 699 41.90 -34.34 2.52
N ARG A 700 42.52 -33.43 1.75
CA ARG A 700 41.95 -32.93 0.48
C ARG A 700 42.47 -33.77 -0.69
N PRO A 701 41.62 -34.47 -1.46
CA PRO A 701 41.86 -34.68 -2.89
C PRO A 701 41.43 -33.44 -3.67
N HIS A 702 42.15 -33.13 -4.74
CA HIS A 702 41.83 -32.03 -5.65
C HIS A 702 40.50 -32.26 -6.40
N HIS A 703 39.72 -31.18 -6.54
CA HIS A 703 38.53 -30.94 -7.38
C HIS A 703 37.12 -31.14 -6.77
N GLY A 704 36.28 -30.10 -6.95
CA GLY A 704 34.82 -30.18 -6.95
C GLY A 704 34.12 -29.35 -5.87
N PHE A 705 33.63 -28.16 -6.22
CA PHE A 705 32.72 -27.36 -5.41
C PHE A 705 31.37 -28.09 -5.24
N GLY A 706 30.86 -28.11 -4.01
CA GLY A 706 29.51 -28.57 -3.68
C GLY A 706 29.51 -29.69 -2.66
N ASN A 707 29.44 -29.32 -1.37
CA ASN A 707 28.86 -30.18 -0.34
C ASN A 707 28.16 -29.27 0.68
N SER A 708 26.84 -29.42 0.81
CA SER A 708 26.08 -28.87 1.93
C SER A 708 26.36 -29.70 3.18
N LEU A 709 26.59 -29.03 4.30
CA LEU A 709 27.00 -29.57 5.60
C LEU A 709 25.82 -30.19 6.40
N SER A 710 24.88 -30.89 5.76
CA SER A 710 23.65 -31.36 6.42
C SER A 710 23.73 -32.69 7.17
N ASP A 711 24.82 -33.47 7.06
CA ASP A 711 24.90 -34.79 7.69
C ASP A 711 26.04 -34.90 8.71
N TYR A 712 25.75 -34.66 9.99
CA TYR A 712 26.62 -35.11 11.09
C TYR A 712 25.81 -35.64 12.28
N ALA A 713 26.09 -36.89 12.65
CA ALA A 713 25.56 -37.56 13.82
C ALA A 713 26.31 -37.14 15.10
N VAL A 714 25.56 -36.89 16.17
CA VAL A 714 26.10 -36.64 17.53
C VAL A 714 26.75 -37.92 18.05
N ILE A 715 28.08 -37.94 18.17
CA ILE A 715 28.81 -39.05 18.79
C ILE A 715 28.75 -38.88 20.31
N HIS A 716 27.95 -39.73 20.99
CA HIS A 716 28.06 -39.95 22.43
C HIS A 716 29.26 -40.86 22.73
N GLY A 717 30.40 -40.27 23.12
CA GLY A 717 31.56 -41.01 23.59
C GLY A 717 31.52 -41.25 25.11
N SER A 718 31.31 -42.50 25.51
CA SER A 718 31.53 -43.02 26.87
C SER A 718 33.03 -43.31 27.13
N GLN A 719 33.48 -42.92 28.33
CA GLN A 719 34.64 -43.39 29.11
C GLN A 719 36.00 -43.68 28.43
N TYR A 720 37.06 -43.01 28.90
CA TYR A 720 38.20 -43.69 29.57
C TYR A 720 39.04 -42.68 30.36
N THR A 721 39.15 -42.91 31.66
CA THR A 721 40.00 -42.19 32.62
C THR A 721 41.45 -42.67 32.51
N GLN A 722 42.40 -41.74 32.41
CA GLN A 722 43.78 -42.00 32.84
C GLN A 722 44.19 -40.99 33.91
N LYS A 723 44.31 -41.53 35.13
CA LYS A 723 44.98 -40.91 36.28
C LYS A 723 46.40 -40.49 35.92
N LYS A 724 46.78 -39.27 36.32
CA LYS A 724 48.15 -38.98 36.77
C LYS A 724 48.09 -38.23 38.09
N GLU A 725 48.38 -38.97 39.16
CA GLU A 725 48.66 -38.45 40.50
C GLU A 725 50.03 -37.76 40.51
N LYS A 726 50.11 -36.57 41.13
CA LYS A 726 51.29 -36.13 41.87
C LYS A 726 50.83 -35.39 43.14
N MET A 727 51.15 -36.00 44.28
CA MET A 727 51.09 -35.43 45.63
C MET A 727 52.14 -34.32 45.79
N PHE A 728 51.90 -33.33 46.67
CA PHE A 728 52.68 -33.10 47.90
C PHE A 728 52.08 -31.95 48.76
N PHE A 729 51.69 -32.30 49.99
CA PHE A 729 51.69 -31.62 51.31
C PHE A 729 51.02 -30.23 51.57
N GLY A 730 50.16 -30.20 52.61
CA GLY A 730 49.46 -29.05 53.20
C GLY A 730 50.28 -28.19 54.18
N PRO A 731 49.65 -27.35 55.04
CA PRO A 731 48.95 -27.91 56.22
C PRO A 731 47.62 -27.24 56.62
N ILE A 732 46.99 -27.95 57.56
CA ILE A 732 45.67 -27.88 58.21
C ILE A 732 45.51 -26.70 59.19
N LYS A 733 44.27 -26.16 59.30
CA LYS A 733 43.46 -25.77 60.51
C LYS A 733 42.41 -24.72 60.06
N ARG A 734 41.14 -24.66 60.50
CA ARG A 734 40.36 -25.26 61.60
C ARG A 734 38.86 -25.02 61.29
N LEU A 735 38.01 -25.97 61.69
CA LEU A 735 36.54 -25.85 61.78
C LEU A 735 36.08 -24.77 62.78
N PHE A 736 34.90 -24.18 62.58
CA PHE A 736 33.85 -24.03 63.61
C PHE A 736 32.44 -23.84 62.99
N PHE A 737 31.45 -24.40 63.69
CA PHE A 737 29.98 -24.44 63.57
C PHE A 737 29.30 -23.09 63.16
N GLY A 738 28.10 -22.99 62.61
CA GLY A 738 26.87 -23.78 62.77
C GLY A 738 25.81 -22.98 63.57
N PHE A 739 24.69 -22.65 62.91
CA PHE A 739 23.39 -22.12 63.41
C PHE A 739 23.27 -20.64 63.85
N ASN A 740 22.53 -19.85 63.07
CA ASN A 740 21.09 -19.60 63.29
C ASN A 740 20.39 -19.30 61.96
#